data_AF-A0A672GZ77-F1
#
_entry.id   AF-A0A672GZ77-F1
#
_cell.length_a   1.000
_cell.length_b   1.000
_cell.length_c   1.000
_cell.angle_alpha   90.00
_cell.angle_beta   90.00
_cell.angle_gamma   90.00
#
_symmetry.space_group_name_H-M   'P 1'
#
loop_
_entity.id
_entity.type
_entity.pdbx_description
1 polymer ?
#
loop_
_entity_poly.entity_id
_entity_poly.type
_entity_poly.pdbx_seq_one_letter_code
_entity_poly.pdbx_strand_id
1 'polypeptide(L)'
;MAENETLECVTEHERILQEIESTDTACVGPTLRSIYDDQPNAHKRFMEKLDARIRNHDREIEKMCNFHHQGFVDAITELLKVRADAEKLMVRVTETNRRLQEAGREVTVQTEEVIRCRIQQRNMATTVEKLQLCIPVLEMYSKLKEQLDSKRYYAALKTMEQLEKVFIPRVGQYRFCQIMAENLPRLREEIKEISMSDLKDFLESIRKHSDKVGETAMRQAQQHRTFNSAVAKQASVGHYTKPLYSLNGRTHSHTPNGLLMDEDVLTAQDLVDFSPVYRCLHIYTVLGDRETFENYYRKQRKKQARLVLQPQANMVTTHTPPVFTHVGSVFFVVEDHILHATQGLVTRAFTDELWNMALSKIIAVLRTHSSYCDDPDLVLELKNLIVIFADTLQGYGFPVTRLFDLLFEVRDQYNETLLKKWAQVFREIFELDNYSPIPVDTEEEYSLVLSRFPFHDAEIEKQDFPKKLPMSQSVPQIYTQVKEFIYASLKFSESLHRSSTEIDDMLRKSTNLLLTRTLSSCLQNLIKKPHIGLTELVQIIINTTHLEQACRYLEEFITNITNVSPETVHTTRLYGLSTFKDARHAAEGEIYTKLNQKIDEFIQLADYEWSMAESDGRASGYLMDLINFLRSTFQVFTHLPGKVAQTACMSACKHLSTSLMQMLLDSELKQVSMGAIQQFNLDVIQCELFASSEPVPGFQGDTLQLAFIDLRQLLDLFMVWDWSTYLADYGQPTSKYLRVNPATALALLEKMKDTTKKNNIFSQFRKNDRDKQKLIETVVKQLRSLVNGMSS
;
A
#
# COMPACT_ATOMS: atom_id res chain seq x y z
N MET A 1 -109.03 37.50 180.69
CA MET A 1 -108.42 36.21 181.05
C MET A 1 -108.79 35.13 180.04
N ALA A 2 -108.39 35.22 178.76
CA ALA A 2 -108.69 34.16 177.77
C ALA A 2 -107.81 34.13 176.50
N GLU A 3 -106.65 34.82 176.43
CA GLU A 3 -105.85 34.88 175.18
C GLU A 3 -104.44 34.23 175.25
N ASN A 4 -104.03 33.69 176.40
CA ASN A 4 -102.66 33.16 176.56
C ASN A 4 -102.51 31.62 176.38
N GLU A 5 -103.59 30.87 176.15
CA GLU A 5 -103.53 29.39 176.09
C GLU A 5 -103.47 28.80 174.66
N THR A 6 -103.58 29.60 173.58
CA THR A 6 -103.66 29.07 172.19
C THR A 6 -102.36 29.04 171.39
N LEU A 7 -101.30 29.75 171.81
CA LEU A 7 -100.06 29.88 171.02
C LEU A 7 -99.04 28.76 171.29
N GLU A 8 -98.99 28.21 172.51
CA GLU A 8 -98.04 27.14 172.87
C GLU A 8 -98.31 25.83 172.11
N CYS A 9 -99.55 25.58 171.71
CA CYS A 9 -99.96 24.34 171.02
C CYS A 9 -99.49 24.27 169.53
N VAL A 10 -99.17 25.39 168.88
CA VAL A 10 -98.83 25.43 167.44
C VAL A 10 -97.35 25.12 167.18
N THR A 11 -96.46 25.48 168.12
CA THR A 11 -95.02 25.29 168.02
C THR A 11 -94.55 23.86 168.27
N GLU A 12 -95.33 23.07 169.00
CA GLU A 12 -95.01 21.67 169.32
C GLU A 12 -95.06 20.77 168.06
N HIS A 13 -96.10 20.93 167.23
CA HIS A 13 -96.34 20.04 166.07
C HIS A 13 -95.34 20.19 164.92
N GLU A 14 -94.79 21.39 164.75
CA GLU A 14 -93.82 21.70 163.68
C GLU A 14 -92.42 21.18 164.04
N ARG A 15 -92.08 21.24 165.34
CA ARG A 15 -90.87 20.62 165.89
C ARG A 15 -90.89 19.10 165.71
N ILE A 16 -92.04 18.45 165.95
CA ILE A 16 -92.21 16.99 165.80
C ILE A 16 -92.07 16.53 164.34
N LEU A 17 -92.58 17.28 163.35
CA LEU A 17 -92.42 16.93 161.92
C LEU A 17 -90.96 17.00 161.47
N GLN A 18 -90.23 18.02 161.92
CA GLN A 18 -88.80 18.14 161.63
C GLN A 18 -87.99 17.03 162.30
N GLU A 19 -88.36 16.64 163.52
CA GLU A 19 -87.71 15.55 164.24
C GLU A 19 -87.96 14.19 163.56
N ILE A 20 -89.13 13.98 162.92
CA ILE A 20 -89.41 12.78 162.09
C ILE A 20 -88.63 12.81 160.76
N GLU A 21 -88.48 13.98 160.14
CA GLU A 21 -87.69 14.13 158.91
C GLU A 21 -86.17 13.93 159.17
N SER A 22 -85.70 14.17 160.40
CA SER A 22 -84.27 14.11 160.74
C SER A 22 -83.82 12.86 161.53
N THR A 23 -84.72 12.06 162.09
CA THR A 23 -84.36 11.00 163.06
C THR A 23 -84.60 9.58 162.51
N ASP A 24 -83.70 8.67 162.87
CA ASP A 24 -83.72 7.28 162.42
C ASP A 24 -84.95 6.49 162.95
N THR A 25 -85.50 5.66 162.08
CA THR A 25 -86.84 5.01 162.16
C THR A 25 -87.13 4.23 163.45
N ALA A 26 -86.13 3.91 164.27
CA ALA A 26 -86.30 3.15 165.51
C ALA A 26 -86.79 3.97 166.71
N CYS A 27 -86.66 5.31 166.70
CA CYS A 27 -87.00 6.18 167.83
C CYS A 27 -88.31 6.97 167.65
N VAL A 28 -89.12 6.65 166.63
CA VAL A 28 -90.35 7.38 166.31
C VAL A 28 -91.49 7.06 167.30
N GLY A 29 -91.42 5.92 168.00
CA GLY A 29 -92.46 5.42 168.91
C GLY A 29 -92.79 6.33 170.11
N PRO A 30 -91.80 6.82 170.88
CA PRO A 30 -92.04 7.76 171.99
C PRO A 30 -92.58 9.11 171.52
N THR A 31 -92.09 9.62 170.39
CA THR A 31 -92.50 10.91 169.81
C THR A 31 -93.93 10.86 169.28
N LEU A 32 -94.35 9.73 168.70
CA LEU A 32 -95.75 9.49 168.33
C LEU A 32 -96.66 9.32 169.55
N ARG A 33 -96.15 8.80 170.69
CA ARG A 33 -96.95 8.62 171.92
C ARG A 33 -97.33 9.97 172.56
N SER A 34 -96.46 10.98 172.51
CA SER A 34 -96.79 12.33 173.03
C SER A 34 -97.91 13.05 172.23
N ILE A 35 -98.15 12.63 170.98
CA ILE A 35 -99.24 13.16 170.13
C ILE A 35 -100.62 12.64 170.58
N TYR A 36 -100.66 11.52 171.29
CA TYR A 36 -101.91 10.89 171.77
C TYR A 36 -102.20 11.13 173.25
N ASP A 37 -101.19 11.39 174.10
CA ASP A 37 -101.38 11.52 175.55
C ASP A 37 -101.87 12.92 176.00
N ASP A 38 -101.59 13.99 175.25
CA ASP A 38 -102.07 15.34 175.56
C ASP A 38 -103.30 15.72 174.72
N GLN A 39 -104.45 15.72 175.40
CA GLN A 39 -105.76 16.27 174.99
C GLN A 39 -106.51 15.59 173.82
N PRO A 40 -107.86 15.47 173.91
CA PRO A 40 -108.67 14.90 172.85
C PRO A 40 -108.77 15.87 171.66
N ASN A 41 -107.86 15.73 170.68
CA ASN A 41 -107.92 16.15 169.25
C ASN A 41 -106.56 16.51 168.62
N ALA A 42 -105.43 16.38 169.33
CA ALA A 42 -104.10 16.78 168.85
C ALA A 42 -103.62 16.02 167.59
N HIS A 43 -103.90 14.71 167.49
CA HIS A 43 -103.53 13.87 166.34
C HIS A 43 -104.07 14.39 164.98
N LYS A 44 -105.26 14.99 164.95
CA LYS A 44 -105.91 15.39 163.70
C LYS A 44 -105.20 16.57 163.03
N ARG A 45 -104.69 17.52 163.82
CA ARG A 45 -103.95 18.70 163.32
C ARG A 45 -102.54 18.35 162.81
N PHE A 46 -101.90 17.34 163.40
CA PHE A 46 -100.61 16.87 162.93
C PHE A 46 -100.70 16.24 161.53
N MET A 47 -101.70 15.38 161.29
CA MET A 47 -101.95 14.78 159.97
C MET A 47 -102.20 15.82 158.88
N GLU A 48 -102.92 16.91 159.17
CA GLU A 48 -103.15 18.00 158.20
C GLU A 48 -101.85 18.71 157.79
N LYS A 49 -100.91 18.91 158.72
CA LYS A 49 -99.61 19.50 158.41
C LYS A 49 -98.71 18.54 157.62
N LEU A 50 -98.74 17.24 157.90
CA LEU A 50 -98.01 16.23 157.12
C LEU A 50 -98.52 16.16 155.66
N ASP A 51 -99.83 16.15 155.47
CA ASP A 51 -100.45 16.17 154.13
C ASP A 51 -100.10 17.44 153.34
N ALA A 52 -100.00 18.59 154.02
CA ALA A 52 -99.56 19.83 153.37
C ALA A 52 -98.10 19.76 152.90
N ARG A 53 -97.24 19.05 153.65
CA ARG A 53 -95.84 18.87 153.32
C ARG A 53 -95.64 17.95 152.10
N ILE A 54 -96.37 16.84 152.04
CA ILE A 54 -96.36 15.91 150.89
C ILE A 54 -96.76 16.63 149.60
N ARG A 55 -97.86 17.39 149.63
CA ARG A 55 -98.34 18.16 148.47
C ARG A 55 -97.32 19.17 147.95
N ASN A 56 -96.43 19.67 148.80
CA ASN A 56 -95.42 20.64 148.37
C ASN A 56 -94.28 19.97 147.59
N HIS A 57 -93.85 18.77 147.99
CA HIS A 57 -92.85 18.01 147.23
C HIS A 57 -93.39 17.45 145.91
N ASP A 58 -94.65 17.00 145.87
CA ASP A 58 -95.29 16.59 144.62
C ASP A 58 -95.29 17.74 143.59
N ARG A 59 -95.55 18.97 144.03
CA ARG A 59 -95.47 20.17 143.19
C ARG A 59 -94.07 20.47 142.68
N GLU A 60 -93.03 20.24 143.47
CA GLU A 60 -91.65 20.46 143.02
C GLU A 60 -91.24 19.45 141.94
N ILE A 61 -91.65 18.19 142.07
CA ILE A 61 -91.42 17.14 141.07
C ILE A 61 -92.16 17.49 139.76
N GLU A 62 -93.43 17.88 139.84
CA GLU A 62 -94.22 18.28 138.66
C GLU A 62 -93.57 19.45 137.90
N LYS A 63 -93.00 20.41 138.63
CA LYS A 63 -92.36 21.59 138.04
C LYS A 63 -91.08 21.23 137.28
N MET A 64 -90.29 20.29 137.80
CA MET A 64 -89.08 19.79 137.13
C MET A 64 -89.40 18.97 135.89
N CYS A 65 -90.40 18.08 135.95
CA CYS A 65 -90.82 17.28 134.79
C CYS A 65 -91.39 18.15 133.66
N ASN A 66 -92.19 19.17 133.99
CA ASN A 66 -92.72 20.09 132.98
C ASN A 66 -91.63 20.97 132.33
N PHE A 67 -90.56 21.31 133.05
CA PHE A 67 -89.49 22.15 132.50
C PHE A 67 -88.66 21.45 131.42
N HIS A 68 -88.48 20.12 131.50
CA HIS A 68 -87.59 19.38 130.58
C HIS A 68 -88.28 18.52 129.51
N HIS A 69 -89.61 18.37 129.52
CA HIS A 69 -90.31 17.52 128.54
C HIS A 69 -90.19 18.03 127.10
N GLN A 70 -90.35 19.34 126.87
CA GLN A 70 -90.34 19.91 125.53
C GLN A 70 -88.97 19.78 124.83
N GLY A 71 -87.88 20.03 125.56
CA GLY A 71 -86.51 19.93 125.00
C GLY A 71 -86.14 18.51 124.57
N PHE A 72 -86.69 17.48 125.23
CA PHE A 72 -86.48 16.08 124.82
C PHE A 72 -87.24 15.73 123.54
N VAL A 73 -88.48 16.21 123.39
CA VAL A 73 -89.29 15.99 122.18
C VAL A 73 -88.65 16.69 120.96
N ASP A 74 -88.13 17.91 121.15
CA ASP A 74 -87.45 18.65 120.09
C ASP A 74 -86.18 17.92 119.63
N ALA A 75 -85.37 17.39 120.56
CA ALA A 75 -84.18 16.61 120.23
C ALA A 75 -84.49 15.32 119.45
N ILE A 76 -85.55 14.58 119.81
CA ILE A 76 -85.99 13.41 119.04
C ILE A 76 -86.44 13.80 117.63
N THR A 77 -87.15 14.92 117.51
CA THR A 77 -87.65 15.40 116.22
C THR A 77 -86.51 15.82 115.29
N GLU A 78 -85.46 16.46 115.81
CA GLU A 78 -84.25 16.77 115.05
C GLU A 78 -83.51 15.49 114.61
N LEU A 79 -83.39 14.49 115.48
CA LEU A 79 -82.71 13.24 115.16
C LEU A 79 -83.43 12.46 114.05
N LEU A 80 -84.76 12.50 114.03
CA LEU A 80 -85.57 11.96 112.93
C LEU A 80 -85.38 12.73 111.61
N LYS A 81 -85.24 14.07 111.66
CA LYS A 81 -84.90 14.88 110.48
C LYS A 81 -83.51 14.54 109.93
N VAL A 82 -82.50 14.43 110.80
CA VAL A 82 -81.14 14.05 110.40
C VAL A 82 -81.12 12.68 109.73
N ARG A 83 -81.90 11.70 110.23
CA ARG A 83 -82.04 10.39 109.59
C ARG A 83 -82.61 10.51 108.17
N ALA A 84 -83.67 11.30 107.99
CA ALA A 84 -84.29 11.51 106.67
C ALA A 84 -83.34 12.24 105.69
N ASP A 85 -82.56 13.20 106.18
CA ASP A 85 -81.58 13.91 105.35
C ASP A 85 -80.35 13.04 105.03
N ALA A 86 -79.93 12.15 105.93
CA ALA A 86 -78.91 11.14 105.66
C ALA A 86 -79.35 10.14 104.58
N GLU A 87 -80.61 9.69 104.60
CA GLU A 87 -81.18 8.86 103.52
C GLU A 87 -81.21 9.59 102.18
N LYS A 88 -81.63 10.86 102.15
CA LYS A 88 -81.58 11.68 100.93
C LYS A 88 -80.15 11.87 100.42
N LEU A 89 -79.18 12.07 101.31
CA LEU A 89 -77.77 12.19 100.94
C LEU A 89 -77.26 10.88 100.37
N MET A 90 -77.58 9.74 100.98
CA MET A 90 -77.22 8.42 100.46
C MET A 90 -77.72 8.25 99.02
N VAL A 91 -78.99 8.55 98.75
CA VAL A 91 -79.58 8.49 97.40
C VAL A 91 -78.82 9.40 96.42
N ARG A 92 -78.49 10.64 96.81
CA ARG A 92 -77.71 11.55 95.96
C ARG A 92 -76.30 11.05 95.69
N VAL A 93 -75.63 10.48 96.69
CA VAL A 93 -74.27 9.91 96.53
C VAL A 93 -74.31 8.71 95.60
N THR A 94 -75.28 7.80 95.76
CA THR A 94 -75.43 6.63 94.89
C THR A 94 -75.73 7.04 93.44
N GLU A 95 -76.64 8.01 93.25
CA GLU A 95 -76.96 8.53 91.91
C GLU A 95 -75.76 9.25 91.26
N THR A 96 -75.01 10.03 92.03
CA THR A 96 -73.80 10.70 91.53
C THR A 96 -72.72 9.67 91.17
N ASN A 97 -72.52 8.64 91.99
CA ASN A 97 -71.60 7.54 91.68
C ASN A 97 -72.04 6.78 90.41
N ARG A 98 -73.34 6.53 90.23
CA ARG A 98 -73.87 5.91 89.01
C ARG A 98 -73.57 6.76 87.77
N ARG A 99 -73.87 8.06 87.82
CA ARG A 99 -73.56 9.00 86.72
C ARG A 99 -72.07 9.08 86.41
N LEU A 100 -71.22 9.10 87.45
CA LEU A 100 -69.76 9.11 87.28
C LEU A 100 -69.25 7.82 86.63
N GLN A 101 -69.79 6.66 87.01
CA GLN A 101 -69.43 5.39 86.38
C GLN A 101 -69.92 5.31 84.93
N GLU A 102 -71.12 5.81 84.62
CA GLU A 102 -71.64 5.87 83.25
C GLU A 102 -70.79 6.78 82.36
N ALA A 103 -70.51 8.01 82.82
CA ALA A 103 -69.60 8.92 82.11
C ALA A 103 -68.18 8.35 81.99
N GLY A 104 -67.67 7.69 83.04
CA GLY A 104 -66.38 7.03 83.03
C GLY A 104 -66.30 5.88 82.01
N ARG A 105 -67.37 5.08 81.85
CA ARG A 105 -67.45 4.03 80.82
C ARG A 105 -67.43 4.64 79.42
N GLU A 106 -68.21 5.68 79.17
CA GLU A 106 -68.24 6.35 77.87
C GLU A 106 -66.86 6.94 77.50
N VAL A 107 -66.21 7.61 78.46
CA VAL A 107 -64.84 8.12 78.28
C VAL A 107 -63.83 7.00 78.02
N THR A 108 -63.97 5.86 78.70
CA THR A 108 -63.09 4.70 78.49
C THR A 108 -63.24 4.15 77.07
N VAL A 109 -64.47 3.98 76.58
CA VAL A 109 -64.75 3.53 75.21
C VAL A 109 -64.17 4.51 74.19
N GLN A 110 -64.41 5.82 74.36
CA GLN A 110 -63.82 6.83 73.46
C GLN A 110 -62.28 6.83 73.52
N THR A 111 -61.69 6.58 74.69
CA THR A 111 -60.22 6.51 74.84
C THR A 111 -59.66 5.29 74.11
N GLU A 112 -60.31 4.13 74.21
CA GLU A 112 -59.93 2.93 73.44
C GLU A 112 -60.02 3.17 71.92
N GLU A 113 -61.07 3.86 71.46
CA GLU A 113 -61.19 4.24 70.05
C GLU A 113 -60.08 5.20 69.61
N VAL A 114 -59.73 6.19 70.43
CA VAL A 114 -58.61 7.11 70.15
C VAL A 114 -57.27 6.37 70.11
N ILE A 115 -57.03 5.41 71.01
CA ILE A 115 -55.84 4.57 70.99
C ILE A 115 -55.78 3.76 69.69
N ARG A 116 -56.89 3.13 69.29
CA ARG A 116 -56.98 2.39 68.03
C ARG A 116 -56.68 3.28 66.83
N CYS A 117 -57.27 4.48 66.78
CA CYS A 117 -57.02 5.46 65.73
C CYS A 117 -55.56 5.94 65.70
N ARG A 118 -54.92 6.15 66.86
CA ARG A 118 -53.49 6.53 66.94
C ARG A 118 -52.57 5.41 66.47
N ILE A 119 -52.89 4.15 66.78
CA ILE A 119 -52.13 3.00 66.27
C ILE A 119 -52.25 2.92 64.75
N GLN A 120 -53.47 3.09 64.21
CA GLN A 120 -53.69 3.14 62.76
C GLN A 120 -52.90 4.29 62.13
N GLN A 121 -52.98 5.50 62.69
CA GLN A 121 -52.22 6.66 62.22
C GLN A 121 -50.72 6.40 62.23
N ARG A 122 -50.18 5.78 63.30
CA ARG A 122 -48.76 5.43 63.38
C ARG A 122 -48.38 4.42 62.31
N ASN A 123 -49.18 3.36 62.13
CA ASN A 123 -48.95 2.36 61.10
C ASN A 123 -49.01 2.97 59.69
N MET A 124 -49.95 3.88 59.43
CA MET A 124 -50.03 4.63 58.18
C MET A 124 -48.80 5.50 57.97
N ALA A 125 -48.37 6.27 58.98
CA ALA A 125 -47.18 7.11 58.89
C ALA A 125 -45.91 6.30 58.62
N THR A 126 -45.71 5.18 59.34
CA THR A 126 -44.58 4.27 59.10
C THR A 126 -44.64 3.68 57.69
N THR A 127 -45.83 3.32 57.20
CA THR A 127 -45.99 2.81 55.82
C THR A 127 -45.63 3.87 54.79
N VAL A 128 -46.06 5.11 54.99
CA VAL A 128 -45.72 6.25 54.11
C VAL A 128 -44.22 6.49 54.10
N GLU A 129 -43.55 6.50 55.25
CA GLU A 129 -42.08 6.64 55.31
C GLU A 129 -41.36 5.52 54.56
N LYS A 130 -41.80 4.26 54.73
CA LYS A 130 -41.21 3.13 54.01
C LYS A 130 -41.45 3.20 52.50
N LEU A 131 -42.63 3.61 52.06
CA LEU A 131 -42.94 3.82 50.64
C LEU A 131 -42.11 4.97 50.05
N GLN A 132 -41.94 6.08 50.78
CA GLN A 132 -41.11 7.22 50.36
C GLN A 132 -39.65 6.81 50.13
N LEU A 133 -39.12 5.85 50.88
CA LEU A 133 -37.78 5.29 50.63
C LEU A 133 -37.72 4.42 49.36
N CYS A 134 -38.82 3.78 48.97
CA CYS A 134 -38.89 2.88 47.81
C CYS A 134 -39.10 3.62 46.47
N ILE A 135 -39.83 4.74 46.47
CA ILE A 135 -40.18 5.51 45.26
C ILE A 135 -38.93 5.88 44.42
N PRO A 136 -37.86 6.48 45.01
CA PRO A 136 -36.68 6.85 44.23
C PRO A 136 -35.98 5.65 43.57
N VAL A 137 -36.05 4.47 44.19
CA VAL A 137 -35.48 3.23 43.62
C VAL A 137 -36.25 2.83 42.36
N LEU A 138 -37.59 2.88 42.42
CA LEU A 138 -38.45 2.55 41.29
C LEU A 138 -38.32 3.56 40.15
N GLU A 139 -38.28 4.86 40.47
CA GLU A 139 -38.07 5.93 39.49
C GLU A 139 -36.72 5.80 38.78
N MET A 140 -35.64 5.55 39.53
CA MET A 140 -34.31 5.36 38.96
C MET A 140 -34.21 4.08 38.12
N TYR A 141 -34.89 3.01 38.52
CA TYR A 141 -34.97 1.78 37.72
C TYR A 141 -35.83 1.96 36.45
N SER A 142 -36.91 2.75 36.51
CA SER A 142 -37.70 3.14 35.33
C SER A 142 -36.86 3.96 34.35
N LYS A 143 -36.14 4.96 34.85
CA LYS A 143 -35.21 5.77 34.07
C LYS A 143 -34.11 4.93 33.42
N LEU A 144 -33.60 3.91 34.13
CA LEU A 144 -32.65 2.96 33.58
C LEU A 144 -33.23 2.21 32.37
N LYS A 145 -34.46 1.69 32.50
CA LYS A 145 -35.13 0.99 31.37
C LYS A 145 -35.35 1.92 30.19
N GLU A 146 -35.83 3.13 30.40
CA GLU A 146 -35.99 4.12 29.32
C GLU A 146 -34.66 4.44 28.62
N GLN A 147 -33.56 4.55 29.38
CA GLN A 147 -32.23 4.80 28.82
C GLN A 147 -31.71 3.62 27.99
N LEU A 148 -32.01 2.38 28.40
CA LEU A 148 -31.71 1.17 27.64
C LEU A 148 -32.50 1.13 26.33
N ASP A 149 -33.82 1.38 26.38
CA ASP A 149 -34.69 1.41 25.20
C ASP A 149 -34.29 2.54 24.23
N SER A 150 -33.82 3.66 24.76
CA SER A 150 -33.31 4.81 23.99
C SER A 150 -31.89 4.61 23.42
N LYS A 151 -31.27 3.43 23.61
CA LYS A 151 -29.88 3.11 23.23
C LYS A 151 -28.82 4.05 23.82
N ARG A 152 -29.12 4.70 24.96
CA ARG A 152 -28.20 5.59 25.70
C ARG A 152 -27.43 4.80 26.75
N TYR A 153 -26.65 3.83 26.30
CA TYR A 153 -25.98 2.85 27.16
C TYR A 153 -25.06 3.44 28.23
N TYR A 154 -24.38 4.55 27.93
CA TYR A 154 -23.55 5.23 28.93
C TYR A 154 -24.36 5.83 30.08
N ALA A 155 -25.44 6.57 29.75
CA ALA A 155 -26.32 7.13 30.76
C ALA A 155 -26.97 6.01 31.58
N ALA A 156 -27.32 4.89 30.95
CA ALA A 156 -27.80 3.68 31.61
C ALA A 156 -26.78 3.13 32.61
N LEU A 157 -25.51 2.93 32.21
CA LEU A 157 -24.45 2.44 33.10
C LEU A 157 -24.23 3.34 34.33
N LYS A 158 -24.24 4.66 34.15
CA LYS A 158 -24.13 5.61 35.27
C LYS A 158 -25.34 5.54 36.21
N THR A 159 -26.54 5.43 35.66
CA THR A 159 -27.78 5.26 36.43
C THR A 159 -27.79 3.93 37.18
N MET A 160 -27.27 2.85 36.59
CA MET A 160 -27.07 1.55 37.25
C MET A 160 -26.09 1.63 38.41
N GLU A 161 -24.95 2.28 38.21
CA GLU A 161 -23.96 2.45 39.28
C GLU A 161 -24.52 3.25 40.45
N GLN A 162 -25.28 4.32 40.18
CA GLN A 162 -26.00 5.06 41.21
C GLN A 162 -27.06 4.21 41.92
N LEU A 163 -27.82 3.40 41.16
CA LEU A 163 -28.83 2.50 41.71
C LEU A 163 -28.19 1.47 42.66
N GLU A 164 -27.07 0.87 42.27
CA GLU A 164 -26.36 -0.15 43.04
C GLU A 164 -25.63 0.41 44.27
N LYS A 165 -24.94 1.55 44.14
CA LYS A 165 -24.12 2.10 45.24
C LYS A 165 -24.92 2.94 46.24
N VAL A 166 -25.98 3.63 45.79
CA VAL A 166 -26.68 4.64 46.61
C VAL A 166 -28.07 4.21 47.01
N PHE A 167 -28.85 3.62 46.10
CA PHE A 167 -30.29 3.40 46.30
C PHE A 167 -30.62 2.00 46.83
N ILE A 168 -30.05 0.94 46.25
CA ILE A 168 -30.28 -0.45 46.66
C ILE A 168 -29.89 -0.73 48.12
N PRO A 169 -28.75 -0.24 48.65
CA PRO A 169 -28.37 -0.50 50.05
C PRO A 169 -29.38 0.05 51.07
N ARG A 170 -30.13 1.10 50.72
CA ARG A 170 -31.13 1.73 51.59
C ARG A 170 -32.42 0.89 51.71
N VAL A 171 -32.66 -0.01 50.77
CA VAL A 171 -33.95 -0.71 50.58
C VAL A 171 -33.74 -2.23 50.35
N GLY A 172 -32.55 -2.76 50.64
CA GLY A 172 -32.16 -4.15 50.32
C GLY A 172 -32.92 -5.26 51.04
N GLN A 173 -33.71 -4.94 52.08
CA GLN A 173 -34.56 -5.89 52.80
C GLN A 173 -35.77 -6.35 51.98
N TYR A 174 -36.17 -5.60 50.96
CA TYR A 174 -37.34 -5.92 50.14
C TYR A 174 -36.98 -6.82 48.96
N ARG A 175 -37.83 -7.82 48.71
CA ARG A 175 -37.64 -8.82 47.65
C ARG A 175 -37.51 -8.22 46.24
N PHE A 176 -38.23 -7.13 45.94
CA PHE A 176 -38.13 -6.48 44.64
C PHE A 176 -36.74 -5.85 44.40
N CYS A 177 -36.10 -5.29 45.44
CA CYS A 177 -34.73 -4.76 45.34
C CYS A 177 -33.69 -5.87 45.13
N GLN A 178 -33.89 -7.04 45.74
CA GLN A 178 -33.01 -8.20 45.52
C GLN A 178 -33.09 -8.68 44.06
N ILE A 179 -34.30 -8.79 43.51
CA ILE A 179 -34.51 -9.13 42.09
C ILE A 179 -33.88 -8.07 41.17
N MET A 180 -33.98 -6.78 41.51
CA MET A 180 -33.31 -5.72 40.74
C MET A 180 -31.79 -5.86 40.79
N ALA A 181 -31.22 -6.11 41.97
CA ALA A 181 -29.78 -6.30 42.16
C ALA A 181 -29.25 -7.52 41.39
N GLU A 182 -29.98 -8.64 41.37
CA GLU A 182 -29.63 -9.83 40.59
C GLU A 182 -29.68 -9.59 39.07
N ASN A 183 -30.56 -8.70 38.60
CA ASN A 183 -30.68 -8.37 37.19
C ASN A 183 -29.65 -7.33 36.71
N LEU A 184 -29.06 -6.52 37.60
CA LEU A 184 -28.08 -5.50 37.21
C LEU A 184 -26.84 -6.08 36.50
N PRO A 185 -26.20 -7.16 36.98
CA PRO A 185 -25.11 -7.81 36.24
C PRO A 185 -25.52 -8.31 34.86
N ARG A 186 -26.74 -8.85 34.70
CA ARG A 186 -27.27 -9.30 33.41
C ARG A 186 -27.41 -8.15 32.42
N LEU A 187 -27.96 -7.03 32.87
CA LEU A 187 -28.09 -5.82 32.03
C LEU A 187 -26.72 -5.24 31.65
N ARG A 188 -25.69 -5.35 32.51
CA ARG A 188 -24.31 -4.94 32.16
C ARG A 188 -23.75 -5.81 31.03
N GLU A 189 -23.96 -7.12 31.12
CA GLU A 189 -23.49 -8.04 30.09
C GLU A 189 -24.26 -7.84 28.77
N GLU A 190 -25.57 -7.59 28.82
CA GLU A 190 -26.37 -7.25 27.65
C GLU A 190 -25.88 -5.97 26.96
N ILE A 191 -25.54 -4.92 27.71
CA ILE A 191 -24.93 -3.70 27.15
C ILE A 191 -23.57 -4.03 26.49
N LYS A 192 -22.75 -4.88 27.11
CA LYS A 192 -21.48 -5.31 26.50
C LYS A 192 -21.72 -6.05 25.18
N GLU A 193 -22.63 -7.02 25.15
CA GLU A 193 -22.95 -7.79 23.96
C GLU A 193 -23.46 -6.92 22.82
N ILE A 194 -24.38 -5.98 23.10
CA ILE A 194 -24.90 -5.04 22.10
C ILE A 194 -23.77 -4.16 21.56
N SER A 195 -22.93 -3.59 22.43
CA SER A 195 -21.80 -2.76 22.00
C SER A 195 -20.79 -3.52 21.14
N MET A 196 -20.58 -4.81 21.43
CA MET A 196 -19.73 -5.69 20.62
C MET A 196 -20.39 -6.09 19.30
N SER A 197 -21.71 -6.20 19.25
CA SER A 197 -22.46 -6.39 18.00
C SER A 197 -22.30 -5.18 17.10
N ASP A 198 -22.53 -3.97 17.61
CA ASP A 198 -22.35 -2.72 16.87
C ASP A 198 -20.91 -2.60 16.31
N LEU A 199 -19.90 -3.00 17.10
CA LEU A 199 -18.51 -3.06 16.62
C LEU A 199 -18.33 -4.08 15.49
N LYS A 200 -18.92 -5.29 15.60
CA LYS A 200 -18.81 -6.31 14.54
C LYS A 200 -19.45 -5.83 13.24
N ASP A 201 -20.62 -5.19 13.32
CA ASP A 201 -21.32 -4.61 12.18
C ASP A 201 -20.49 -3.50 11.54
N PHE A 202 -19.86 -2.65 12.35
CA PHE A 202 -18.89 -1.65 11.87
C PHE A 202 -17.69 -2.30 11.15
N LEU A 203 -17.08 -3.33 11.74
CA LEU A 203 -15.94 -4.04 11.14
C LEU A 203 -16.31 -4.73 9.81
N GLU A 204 -17.57 -5.16 9.65
CA GLU A 204 -18.08 -5.69 8.38
C GLU A 204 -18.41 -4.57 7.37
N SER A 205 -19.00 -3.46 7.84
CA SER A 205 -19.33 -2.31 7.00
C SER A 205 -18.09 -1.67 6.39
N ILE A 206 -17.02 -1.47 7.17
CA ILE A 206 -15.73 -0.97 6.67
C ILE A 206 -15.17 -1.87 5.58
N ARG A 207 -15.34 -3.19 5.71
CA ARG A 207 -14.87 -4.14 4.71
C ARG A 207 -15.63 -4.02 3.39
N LYS A 208 -16.92 -3.65 3.40
CA LYS A 208 -17.73 -3.46 2.19
C LYS A 208 -17.46 -2.11 1.53
N HIS A 209 -17.23 -1.07 2.33
CA HIS A 209 -17.01 0.29 1.83
C HIS A 209 -15.54 0.62 1.59
N SER A 210 -14.62 -0.33 1.83
CA SER A 210 -13.18 -0.07 1.72
C SER A 210 -12.81 0.46 0.34
N ASP A 211 -13.34 -0.16 -0.72
CA ASP A 211 -12.91 0.15 -2.08
C ASP A 211 -13.14 1.63 -2.43
N LYS A 212 -14.30 2.17 -2.05
CA LYS A 212 -14.68 3.56 -2.29
C LYS A 212 -13.85 4.55 -1.46
N VAL A 213 -13.54 4.21 -0.21
CA VAL A 213 -12.71 5.04 0.67
C VAL A 213 -11.28 5.13 0.14
N GLY A 214 -10.76 4.02 -0.39
CA GLY A 214 -9.38 3.91 -0.88
C GLY A 214 -9.18 4.63 -2.19
N GLU A 215 -10.15 4.51 -3.08
CA GLU A 215 -10.22 5.27 -4.32
C GLU A 215 -10.24 6.78 -4.04
N THR A 216 -11.04 7.22 -3.06
CA THR A 216 -11.15 8.64 -2.69
C THR A 216 -9.83 9.17 -2.11
N ALA A 217 -9.19 8.41 -1.20
CA ALA A 217 -7.90 8.78 -0.61
C ALA A 217 -6.78 8.86 -1.68
N MET A 218 -6.72 7.89 -2.59
CA MET A 218 -5.72 7.89 -3.68
C MET A 218 -6.00 9.00 -4.70
N ARG A 219 -7.27 9.31 -5.00
CA ARG A 219 -7.65 10.43 -5.87
C ARG A 219 -7.23 11.77 -5.27
N GLN A 220 -7.38 11.95 -3.95
CA GLN A 220 -6.89 13.14 -3.24
C GLN A 220 -5.36 13.26 -3.32
N ALA A 221 -4.62 12.17 -3.08
CA ALA A 221 -3.17 12.16 -3.19
C ALA A 221 -2.72 12.48 -4.63
N GLN A 222 -3.40 11.93 -5.64
CA GLN A 222 -3.14 12.21 -7.04
C GLN A 222 -3.38 13.69 -7.37
N GLN A 223 -4.51 14.27 -6.93
CA GLN A 223 -4.84 15.69 -7.13
C GLN A 223 -3.77 16.60 -6.51
N HIS A 224 -3.38 16.33 -5.26
CA HIS A 224 -2.35 17.06 -4.55
C HIS A 224 -0.99 17.00 -5.27
N ARG A 225 -0.66 15.86 -5.88
CA ARG A 225 0.56 15.72 -6.70
C ARG A 225 0.48 16.47 -8.02
N THR A 226 -0.64 16.42 -8.74
CA THR A 226 -0.84 17.25 -9.96
C THR A 226 -0.72 18.73 -9.64
N PHE A 227 -1.29 19.17 -8.51
CA PHE A 227 -1.16 20.54 -8.04
C PHE A 227 0.29 20.90 -7.74
N ASN A 228 0.99 20.10 -6.93
CA ASN A 228 2.41 20.34 -6.63
C ASN A 228 3.31 20.32 -7.88
N SER A 229 3.02 19.45 -8.86
CA SER A 229 3.74 19.42 -10.13
C SER A 229 3.47 20.66 -10.98
N ALA A 230 2.24 21.17 -11.01
CA ALA A 230 1.87 22.40 -11.71
C ALA A 230 2.55 23.63 -11.09
N VAL A 231 2.57 23.71 -9.75
CA VAL A 231 3.25 24.78 -9.01
C VAL A 231 4.77 24.71 -9.21
N ALA A 232 5.38 23.52 -9.17
CA ALA A 232 6.81 23.34 -9.45
C ALA A 232 7.19 23.72 -10.89
N LYS A 233 6.34 23.39 -11.87
CA LYS A 233 6.53 23.83 -13.27
C LYS A 233 6.40 25.35 -13.42
N GLN A 234 5.52 26.02 -12.67
CA GLN A 234 5.44 27.49 -12.66
C GLN A 234 6.66 28.15 -11.99
N ALA A 235 7.22 27.55 -10.94
CA ALA A 235 8.43 28.05 -10.28
C ALA A 235 9.69 27.93 -11.17
N SER A 236 9.74 26.94 -12.07
CA SER A 236 10.86 26.74 -13.01
C SER A 236 10.82 27.63 -14.26
N VAL A 237 9.73 28.37 -14.52
CA VAL A 237 9.58 29.24 -15.71
C VAL A 237 10.05 30.69 -15.45
N GLY A 238 10.40 31.04 -14.21
CA GLY A 238 11.12 32.26 -13.92
C GLY A 238 12.59 32.10 -14.28
N HIS A 239 12.98 32.46 -15.50
CA HIS A 239 14.33 32.82 -16.02
C HIS A 239 14.62 32.24 -17.42
N TYR A 240 13.79 32.52 -18.44
CA TYR A 240 14.31 32.59 -19.82
C TYR A 240 13.51 33.60 -20.65
N THR A 241 14.21 34.59 -21.17
CA THR A 241 13.78 35.54 -22.20
C THR A 241 13.32 34.79 -23.45
N LYS A 242 12.06 34.95 -23.86
CA LYS A 242 11.59 34.58 -25.19
C LYS A 242 12.27 35.46 -26.26
N PRO A 243 12.63 34.92 -27.44
CA PRO A 243 13.00 35.75 -28.58
C PRO A 243 11.80 36.56 -29.07
N LEU A 244 12.05 37.84 -29.36
CA LEU A 244 11.18 38.75 -30.08
C LEU A 244 10.75 38.14 -31.43
N TYR A 245 9.46 38.10 -31.71
CA TYR A 245 8.79 38.54 -32.96
C TYR A 245 7.31 38.10 -32.92
N SER A 246 6.39 39.02 -32.60
CA SER A 246 5.17 39.26 -33.39
C SER A 246 4.31 40.36 -32.76
N LEU A 247 4.22 41.43 -33.54
CA LEU A 247 3.39 42.62 -33.56
C LEU A 247 1.97 42.58 -32.92
N ASN A 248 1.71 43.62 -32.11
CA ASN A 248 0.47 44.37 -31.88
C ASN A 248 -0.90 43.67 -31.81
N GLY A 249 -1.47 43.70 -30.60
CA GLY A 249 -2.91 43.64 -30.34
C GLY A 249 -3.21 43.92 -28.87
N ARG A 250 -3.37 45.19 -28.50
CA ARG A 250 -3.86 45.60 -27.17
C ARG A 250 -5.32 45.16 -27.03
N THR A 251 -5.59 44.22 -26.13
CA THR A 251 -6.89 44.13 -25.44
C THR A 251 -6.66 43.84 -23.96
N HIS A 252 -7.22 44.73 -23.14
CA HIS A 252 -7.42 44.56 -21.71
C HIS A 252 -8.13 43.24 -21.39
N SER A 253 -8.03 42.86 -20.11
CA SER A 253 -8.93 42.01 -19.33
C SER A 253 -8.59 40.51 -19.22
N HIS A 254 -8.35 40.15 -17.96
CA HIS A 254 -8.74 38.93 -17.25
C HIS A 254 -7.57 38.18 -16.61
N THR A 255 -7.27 38.59 -15.38
CA THR A 255 -6.85 37.67 -14.32
C THR A 255 -7.89 36.53 -14.23
N PRO A 256 -7.51 35.25 -14.36
CA PRO A 256 -8.38 34.16 -13.94
C PRO A 256 -8.23 34.00 -12.42
N ASN A 257 -8.82 34.94 -11.68
CA ASN A 257 -9.40 34.62 -10.37
C ASN A 257 -10.66 33.81 -10.67
N GLY A 258 -10.59 32.49 -10.58
CA GLY A 258 -11.74 31.65 -10.90
C GLY A 258 -11.45 30.17 -11.00
N LEU A 259 -10.97 29.55 -9.94
CA LEU A 259 -11.34 28.17 -9.62
C LEU A 259 -11.75 28.14 -8.15
N LEU A 260 -13.06 28.25 -7.97
CA LEU A 260 -13.79 28.02 -6.74
C LEU A 260 -13.39 26.63 -6.20
N MET A 261 -12.59 26.59 -5.15
CA MET A 261 -12.56 25.46 -4.22
C MET A 261 -13.84 25.55 -3.39
N ASP A 262 -14.95 25.08 -3.95
CA ASP A 262 -16.24 25.05 -3.24
C ASP A 262 -17.08 23.83 -3.68
N GLU A 263 -16.40 22.68 -3.83
CA GLU A 263 -17.05 21.40 -3.57
C GLU A 263 -16.44 20.87 -2.27
N ASP A 264 -17.28 20.61 -1.27
CA ASP A 264 -16.93 19.86 -0.06
C ASP A 264 -16.26 18.54 -0.46
N VAL A 265 -14.93 18.53 -0.53
CA VAL A 265 -14.15 17.32 -0.76
C VAL A 265 -14.27 16.50 0.51
N LEU A 266 -15.31 15.65 0.57
CA LEU A 266 -15.49 14.61 1.59
C LEU A 266 -14.14 13.91 1.81
N THR A 267 -13.59 14.05 3.02
CA THR A 267 -12.35 13.37 3.36
C THR A 267 -12.63 11.88 3.50
N ALA A 268 -11.62 11.04 3.30
CA ALA A 268 -11.76 9.58 3.50
C ALA A 268 -12.29 9.22 4.92
N GLN A 269 -12.13 10.14 5.88
CA GLN A 269 -12.59 10.02 7.27
C GLN A 269 -14.08 10.35 7.42
N ASP A 270 -14.65 11.20 6.57
CA ASP A 270 -16.08 11.57 6.59
C ASP A 270 -16.99 10.46 6.02
N LEU A 271 -16.39 9.50 5.30
CA LEU A 271 -17.09 8.35 4.72
C LEU A 271 -17.32 7.21 5.73
N VAL A 272 -16.77 7.29 6.94
CA VAL A 272 -16.78 6.20 7.93
C VAL A 272 -17.27 6.70 9.28
N ASP A 273 -18.36 6.10 9.81
CA ASP A 273 -18.84 6.40 11.16
C ASP A 273 -18.05 5.61 12.21
N PHE A 274 -17.12 6.27 12.90
CA PHE A 274 -16.31 5.67 13.97
C PHE A 274 -17.04 5.58 15.33
N SER A 275 -18.27 6.08 15.45
CA SER A 275 -19.05 6.08 16.70
C SER A 275 -19.13 4.72 17.39
N PRO A 276 -19.31 3.57 16.67
CA PRO A 276 -19.34 2.26 17.30
C PRO A 276 -18.02 1.89 18.01
N VAL A 277 -16.87 2.27 17.44
CA VAL A 277 -15.55 2.01 18.05
C VAL A 277 -15.39 2.82 19.32
N TYR A 278 -15.71 4.11 19.28
CA TYR A 278 -15.60 4.99 20.44
C TYR A 278 -16.57 4.60 21.56
N ARG A 279 -17.82 4.27 21.21
CA ARG A 279 -18.83 3.78 22.17
C ARG A 279 -18.36 2.50 22.85
N CYS A 280 -17.90 1.52 22.08
CA CYS A 280 -17.45 0.24 22.63
C CYS A 280 -16.19 0.41 23.50
N LEU A 281 -15.19 1.19 23.04
CA LEU A 281 -14.00 1.51 23.82
C LEU A 281 -14.36 2.17 25.16
N HIS A 282 -15.30 3.13 25.13
CA HIS A 282 -15.72 3.85 26.32
C HIS A 282 -16.49 2.96 27.30
N ILE A 283 -17.44 2.14 26.82
CA ILE A 283 -18.21 1.18 27.64
C ILE A 283 -17.28 0.20 28.35
N TYR A 284 -16.35 -0.42 27.63
CA TYR A 284 -15.39 -1.36 28.22
C TYR A 284 -14.43 -0.69 29.20
N THR A 285 -14.09 0.59 28.98
CA THR A 285 -13.29 1.37 29.93
C THR A 285 -14.05 1.64 31.24
N VAL A 286 -15.33 2.02 31.16
CA VAL A 286 -16.18 2.27 32.35
C VAL A 286 -16.40 0.98 33.16
N LEU A 287 -16.46 -0.17 32.48
CA LEU A 287 -16.66 -1.48 33.10
C LEU A 287 -15.36 -2.11 33.66
N GLY A 288 -14.19 -1.50 33.43
CA GLY A 288 -12.90 -2.00 33.89
C GLY A 288 -12.25 -3.09 33.02
N ASP A 289 -12.89 -3.49 31.91
CA ASP A 289 -12.45 -4.57 31.02
C ASP A 289 -11.77 -4.05 29.73
N ARG A 290 -11.11 -2.89 29.83
CA ARG A 290 -10.52 -2.18 28.70
C ARG A 290 -9.53 -3.05 27.91
N GLU A 291 -8.65 -3.79 28.60
CA GLU A 291 -7.64 -4.64 27.97
C GLU A 291 -8.25 -5.75 27.11
N THR A 292 -9.40 -6.30 27.52
CA THR A 292 -10.11 -7.33 26.77
C THR A 292 -10.58 -6.80 25.42
N PHE A 293 -11.12 -5.58 25.40
CA PHE A 293 -11.53 -4.90 24.16
C PHE A 293 -10.35 -4.57 23.27
N GLU A 294 -9.27 -3.99 23.82
CA GLU A 294 -8.08 -3.66 23.04
C GLU A 294 -7.48 -4.90 22.37
N ASN A 295 -7.36 -6.01 23.12
CA ASN A 295 -6.88 -7.27 22.59
C ASN A 295 -7.81 -7.86 21.52
N TYR A 296 -9.12 -7.79 21.72
CA TYR A 296 -10.09 -8.22 20.71
C TYR A 296 -9.97 -7.40 19.43
N TYR A 297 -9.99 -6.07 19.54
CA TYR A 297 -9.91 -5.16 18.40
C TYR A 297 -8.63 -5.39 17.61
N ARG A 298 -7.46 -5.37 18.26
CA ARG A 298 -6.15 -5.61 17.61
C ARG A 298 -6.09 -6.99 16.94
N LYS A 299 -6.63 -8.04 17.58
CA LYS A 299 -6.67 -9.39 17.01
C LYS A 299 -7.57 -9.47 15.77
N GLN A 300 -8.73 -8.82 15.77
CA GLN A 300 -9.62 -8.80 14.60
C GLN A 300 -9.03 -7.99 13.46
N ARG A 301 -8.48 -6.81 13.74
CA ARG A 301 -7.83 -5.97 12.72
C ARG A 301 -6.61 -6.66 12.09
N LYS A 302 -5.79 -7.37 12.87
CA LYS A 302 -4.69 -8.20 12.34
C LYS A 302 -5.17 -9.33 11.41
N LYS A 303 -6.34 -9.94 11.70
CA LYS A 303 -6.95 -10.95 10.81
C LYS A 303 -7.49 -10.31 9.53
N GLN A 304 -8.19 -9.19 9.63
CA GLN A 304 -8.73 -8.46 8.49
C GLN A 304 -7.60 -7.99 7.55
N ALA A 305 -6.51 -7.43 8.08
CA ALA A 305 -5.34 -7.08 7.29
C ALA A 305 -4.78 -8.28 6.52
N ARG A 306 -4.68 -9.46 7.15
CA ARG A 306 -4.20 -10.67 6.47
C ARG A 306 -5.11 -11.14 5.35
N LEU A 307 -6.43 -11.00 5.50
CA LEU A 307 -7.44 -11.42 4.52
C LEU A 307 -7.52 -10.46 3.33
N VAL A 308 -7.46 -9.16 3.59
CA VAL A 308 -7.41 -8.11 2.56
C VAL A 308 -6.20 -8.30 1.62
N LEU A 309 -5.08 -8.76 2.19
CA LEU A 309 -3.81 -8.93 1.47
C LEU A 309 -3.64 -10.31 0.84
N GLN A 310 -4.65 -11.20 0.89
CA GLN A 310 -4.58 -12.49 0.23
C GLN A 310 -4.98 -12.35 -1.25
N PRO A 311 -4.13 -12.73 -2.21
CA PRO A 311 -4.51 -12.74 -3.61
C PRO A 311 -5.66 -13.73 -3.83
N GLN A 312 -6.76 -13.28 -4.44
CA GLN A 312 -7.86 -14.17 -4.83
C GLN A 312 -7.37 -15.09 -5.95
N ALA A 313 -7.54 -16.41 -5.79
CA ALA A 313 -6.92 -17.45 -6.60
C ALA A 313 -7.28 -17.44 -8.10
N ASN A 314 -8.25 -16.63 -8.54
CA ASN A 314 -8.78 -16.63 -9.91
C ASN A 314 -8.55 -15.34 -10.71
N MET A 315 -7.73 -14.39 -10.20
CA MET A 315 -7.55 -13.07 -10.82
C MET A 315 -6.13 -12.83 -11.39
N VAL A 316 -5.59 -13.81 -12.11
CA VAL A 316 -4.34 -13.68 -12.91
C VAL A 316 -4.67 -13.24 -14.36
N THR A 317 -5.73 -12.45 -14.53
CA THR A 317 -6.18 -11.99 -15.85
C THR A 317 -6.25 -10.47 -15.88
N THR A 318 -5.16 -9.90 -16.41
CA THR A 318 -5.03 -8.66 -17.21
C THR A 318 -5.53 -7.31 -16.66
N HIS A 319 -6.36 -7.22 -15.62
CA HIS A 319 -6.92 -5.93 -15.15
C HIS A 319 -7.02 -5.76 -13.62
N THR A 320 -6.30 -6.58 -12.83
CA THR A 320 -6.45 -6.63 -11.36
C THR A 320 -5.33 -6.04 -10.49
N PRO A 321 -4.45 -5.12 -10.95
CA PRO A 321 -3.62 -4.36 -10.01
C PRO A 321 -4.35 -3.29 -9.14
N PRO A 322 -5.50 -2.67 -9.50
CA PRO A 322 -6.09 -1.61 -8.67
C PRO A 322 -6.68 -2.11 -7.35
N VAL A 323 -7.29 -3.29 -7.31
CA VAL A 323 -8.06 -3.74 -6.14
C VAL A 323 -7.16 -3.93 -4.92
N PHE A 324 -5.95 -4.49 -5.07
CA PHE A 324 -5.07 -4.74 -3.93
C PHE A 324 -4.43 -3.48 -3.33
N THR A 325 -4.20 -2.46 -4.14
CA THR A 325 -3.64 -1.17 -3.68
C THR A 325 -4.72 -0.30 -3.03
N HIS A 326 -5.95 -0.29 -3.57
CA HIS A 326 -7.09 0.41 -2.97
C HIS A 326 -7.52 -0.19 -1.62
N VAL A 327 -7.59 -1.51 -1.49
CA VAL A 327 -8.04 -2.13 -0.22
C VAL A 327 -6.97 -2.01 0.87
N GLY A 328 -5.68 -2.05 0.48
CA GLY A 328 -4.56 -1.85 1.39
C GLY A 328 -4.47 -0.43 1.95
N SER A 329 -4.62 0.61 1.11
CA SER A 329 -4.52 2.01 1.55
C SER A 329 -5.62 2.37 2.56
N VAL A 330 -6.84 1.87 2.38
CA VAL A 330 -7.97 2.13 3.31
C VAL A 330 -7.71 1.61 4.69
N PHE A 331 -7.19 0.39 4.79
CA PHE A 331 -6.97 -0.24 6.08
C PHE A 331 -6.06 0.63 6.94
N PHE A 332 -4.97 1.13 6.36
CA PHE A 332 -4.01 1.97 7.07
C PHE A 332 -4.49 3.40 7.30
N VAL A 333 -5.29 3.97 6.39
CA VAL A 333 -5.95 5.28 6.61
C VAL A 333 -6.91 5.22 7.81
N VAL A 334 -7.70 4.14 7.92
CA VAL A 334 -8.61 3.91 9.04
C VAL A 334 -7.85 3.70 10.34
N GLU A 335 -6.77 2.91 10.33
CA GLU A 335 -5.94 2.70 11.53
C GLU A 335 -5.21 3.97 11.96
N ASP A 336 -4.77 4.81 11.02
CA ASP A 336 -4.13 6.10 11.32
C ASP A 336 -5.12 7.07 11.98
N HIS A 337 -6.35 7.17 11.46
CA HIS A 337 -7.40 7.94 12.11
C HIS A 337 -7.66 7.45 13.55
N ILE A 338 -7.76 6.13 13.75
CA ILE A 338 -7.99 5.55 15.09
C ILE A 338 -6.79 5.79 16.02
N LEU A 339 -5.56 5.72 15.50
CA LEU A 339 -4.34 6.03 16.25
C LEU A 339 -4.36 7.46 16.79
N HIS A 340 -4.84 8.42 16.00
CA HIS A 340 -4.93 9.83 16.41
C HIS A 340 -6.17 10.15 17.25
N ALA A 341 -7.31 9.47 17.00
CA ALA A 341 -8.56 9.75 17.67
C ALA A 341 -8.74 9.00 19.01
N THR A 342 -8.05 7.88 19.22
CA THR A 342 -8.16 7.08 20.44
C THR A 342 -6.90 7.15 21.29
N GLN A 343 -7.05 7.36 22.60
CA GLN A 343 -5.93 7.28 23.53
C GLN A 343 -5.59 5.82 23.82
N GLY A 344 -4.73 5.18 23.03
CA GLY A 344 -4.09 3.90 23.36
C GLY A 344 -4.75 2.61 22.84
N LEU A 345 -5.89 2.69 22.14
CA LEU A 345 -6.49 1.50 21.51
C LEU A 345 -5.54 0.90 20.45
N VAL A 346 -4.97 1.77 19.62
CA VAL A 346 -3.94 1.47 18.63
C VAL A 346 -2.67 2.23 19.02
N THR A 347 -1.51 1.55 18.97
CA THR A 347 -0.21 2.18 19.24
C THR A 347 0.59 2.25 17.96
N ARG A 348 1.52 3.23 17.87
CA ARG A 348 2.38 3.37 16.70
C ARG A 348 3.15 2.08 16.39
N ALA A 349 3.67 1.41 17.42
CA ALA A 349 4.35 0.13 17.29
C ALA A 349 3.46 -0.97 16.69
N PHE A 350 2.18 -1.05 17.06
CA PHE A 350 1.24 -2.00 16.47
C PHE A 350 0.98 -1.69 14.99
N THR A 351 0.77 -0.41 14.66
CA THR A 351 0.53 0.01 13.27
C THR A 351 1.75 -0.26 12.40
N ASP A 352 2.96 -0.02 12.92
CA ASP A 352 4.22 -0.29 12.21
C ASP A 352 4.45 -1.80 12.01
N GLU A 353 4.14 -2.66 13.00
CA GLU A 353 4.20 -4.13 12.83
C GLU A 353 3.23 -4.60 11.74
N LEU A 354 2.00 -4.07 11.76
CA LEU A 354 0.96 -4.42 10.80
C LEU A 354 1.33 -3.92 9.40
N TRP A 355 1.89 -2.72 9.27
CA TRP A 355 2.40 -2.17 8.03
C TRP A 355 3.56 -3.00 7.45
N ASN A 356 4.55 -3.37 8.26
CA ASN A 356 5.68 -4.18 7.80
C ASN A 356 5.24 -5.57 7.28
N MET A 357 4.27 -6.20 7.95
CA MET A 357 3.66 -7.44 7.51
C MET A 357 2.90 -7.26 6.19
N ALA A 358 2.15 -6.15 6.07
CA ALA A 358 1.38 -5.85 4.88
C ALA A 358 2.26 -5.54 3.66
N LEU A 359 3.20 -4.61 3.84
CA LEU A 359 4.16 -4.18 2.84
C LEU A 359 4.95 -5.36 2.26
N SER A 360 5.37 -6.31 3.09
CA SER A 360 6.08 -7.51 2.63
C SER A 360 5.22 -8.38 1.70
N LYS A 361 3.91 -8.51 1.97
CA LYS A 361 2.97 -9.22 1.09
C LYS A 361 2.67 -8.44 -0.19
N ILE A 362 2.44 -7.13 -0.08
CA ILE A 362 2.17 -6.24 -1.21
C ILE A 362 3.34 -6.30 -2.20
N ILE A 363 4.58 -6.16 -1.71
CA ILE A 363 5.79 -6.27 -2.55
C ILE A 363 5.86 -7.63 -3.24
N ALA A 364 5.59 -8.73 -2.54
CA ALA A 364 5.61 -10.07 -3.14
C ALA A 364 4.59 -10.22 -4.27
N VAL A 365 3.36 -9.72 -4.08
CA VAL A 365 2.30 -9.76 -5.09
C VAL A 365 2.65 -8.87 -6.29
N LEU A 366 3.07 -7.62 -6.04
CA LEU A 366 3.43 -6.68 -7.10
C LEU A 366 4.63 -7.16 -7.92
N ARG A 367 5.66 -7.72 -7.28
CA ARG A 367 6.83 -8.31 -7.96
C ARG A 367 6.42 -9.50 -8.84
N THR A 368 5.49 -10.32 -8.36
CA THR A 368 4.95 -11.43 -9.15
C THR A 368 4.20 -10.89 -10.37
N HIS A 369 3.30 -9.92 -10.17
CA HIS A 369 2.53 -9.31 -11.27
C HIS A 369 3.40 -8.58 -12.29
N SER A 370 4.43 -7.86 -11.84
CA SER A 370 5.35 -7.16 -12.74
C SER A 370 6.15 -8.13 -13.62
N SER A 371 6.50 -9.31 -13.08
CA SER A 371 7.28 -10.31 -13.83
C SER A 371 6.53 -10.95 -14.99
N TYR A 372 5.19 -11.05 -14.90
CA TYR A 372 4.33 -11.59 -15.96
C TYR A 372 3.89 -10.54 -17.00
N CYS A 373 4.33 -9.29 -16.84
CA CYS A 373 3.89 -8.19 -17.70
C CYS A 373 4.83 -8.02 -18.89
N ASP A 374 4.37 -8.40 -20.08
CA ASP A 374 5.10 -8.25 -21.35
C ASP A 374 4.70 -6.98 -22.15
N ASP A 375 3.75 -6.18 -21.64
CA ASP A 375 3.35 -4.92 -22.26
C ASP A 375 3.97 -3.72 -21.51
N PRO A 376 4.78 -2.86 -22.16
CA PRO A 376 5.32 -1.65 -21.55
C PRO A 376 4.26 -0.71 -20.98
N ASP A 377 3.09 -0.59 -21.63
CA ASP A 377 2.05 0.35 -21.18
C ASP A 377 1.41 -0.11 -19.86
N LEU A 378 1.14 -1.41 -19.72
CA LEU A 378 0.67 -2.00 -18.46
C LEU A 378 1.70 -1.88 -17.32
N VAL A 379 3.00 -1.96 -17.63
CA VAL A 379 4.07 -1.74 -16.63
C VAL A 379 4.09 -0.27 -16.17
N LEU A 380 3.85 0.68 -17.07
CA LEU A 380 3.73 2.11 -16.71
C LEU A 380 2.49 2.38 -15.85
N GLU A 381 1.36 1.76 -16.15
CA GLU A 381 0.16 1.83 -15.32
C GLU A 381 0.42 1.29 -13.92
N LEU A 382 1.08 0.13 -13.82
CA LEU A 382 1.49 -0.46 -12.54
C LEU A 382 2.42 0.47 -11.76
N LYS A 383 3.42 1.07 -12.43
CA LYS A 383 4.31 2.05 -11.81
C LYS A 383 3.53 3.24 -11.28
N ASN A 384 2.63 3.82 -12.07
CA ASN A 384 1.87 5.00 -11.64
C ASN A 384 1.00 4.68 -10.43
N LEU A 385 0.39 3.49 -10.40
CA LEU A 385 -0.38 3.00 -9.26
C LEU A 385 0.47 2.85 -8.00
N ILE A 386 1.67 2.26 -8.10
CA ILE A 386 2.61 2.11 -6.97
C ILE A 386 3.05 3.47 -6.44
N VAL A 387 3.34 4.44 -7.32
CA VAL A 387 3.74 5.79 -6.88
C VAL A 387 2.57 6.50 -6.19
N ILE A 388 1.34 6.47 -6.75
CA ILE A 388 0.17 7.07 -6.08
C ILE A 388 -0.09 6.41 -4.72
N PHE A 389 0.06 5.09 -4.64
CA PHE A 389 -0.07 4.34 -3.40
C PHE A 389 0.99 4.74 -2.36
N ALA A 390 2.25 4.88 -2.78
CA ALA A 390 3.34 5.36 -1.91
C ALA A 390 3.10 6.80 -1.45
N ASP A 391 2.74 7.72 -2.34
CA ASP A 391 2.44 9.13 -2.03
C ASP A 391 1.29 9.23 -1.02
N THR A 392 0.22 8.44 -1.22
CA THR A 392 -0.94 8.40 -0.31
C THR A 392 -0.51 8.02 1.10
N LEU A 393 0.21 6.90 1.25
CA LEU A 393 0.63 6.40 2.57
C LEU A 393 1.71 7.26 3.23
N GLN A 394 2.59 7.87 2.45
CA GLN A 394 3.55 8.84 2.95
C GLN A 394 2.86 10.07 3.54
N GLY A 395 1.73 10.50 2.95
CA GLY A 395 0.87 11.56 3.49
C GLY A 395 0.30 11.25 4.88
N TYR A 396 0.05 9.97 5.19
CA TYR A 396 -0.35 9.49 6.53
C TYR A 396 0.86 9.07 7.40
N GLY A 397 2.08 9.43 6.99
CA GLY A 397 3.29 9.21 7.79
C GLY A 397 3.81 7.78 7.83
N PHE A 398 3.41 6.90 6.91
CA PHE A 398 3.97 5.53 6.81
C PHE A 398 5.29 5.50 6.02
N PRO A 399 6.26 4.63 6.40
CA PRO A 399 7.51 4.49 5.67
C PRO A 399 7.30 3.72 4.34
N VAL A 400 7.66 4.35 3.22
CA VAL A 400 7.41 3.84 1.86
C VAL A 400 8.67 3.49 1.08
N THR A 401 9.87 3.56 1.68
CA THR A 401 11.16 3.33 0.99
C THR A 401 11.21 2.02 0.22
N ARG A 402 10.69 0.93 0.79
CA ARG A 402 10.68 -0.39 0.12
C ARG A 402 9.79 -0.46 -1.12
N LEU A 403 8.80 0.43 -1.25
CA LEU A 403 7.99 0.55 -2.48
C LEU A 403 8.79 1.22 -3.59
N PHE A 404 9.62 2.20 -3.26
CA PHE A 404 10.56 2.81 -4.21
C PHE A 404 11.66 1.83 -4.64
N ASP A 405 12.16 0.99 -3.72
CA ASP A 405 13.08 -0.10 -4.08
C ASP A 405 12.46 -1.06 -5.11
N LEU A 406 11.19 -1.45 -4.90
CA LEU A 406 10.44 -2.26 -5.85
C LEU A 406 10.27 -1.54 -7.21
N LEU A 407 10.04 -0.23 -7.23
CA LEU A 407 9.96 0.53 -8.48
C LEU A 407 11.26 0.47 -9.30
N PHE A 408 12.43 0.33 -8.66
CA PHE A 408 13.68 0.10 -9.38
C PHE A 408 13.77 -1.30 -9.99
N GLU A 409 13.24 -2.32 -9.34
CA GLU A 409 13.13 -3.65 -9.93
C GLU A 409 12.15 -3.68 -11.11
N VAL A 410 11.00 -3.01 -10.96
CA VAL A 410 9.99 -2.86 -12.03
C VAL A 410 10.55 -2.08 -13.22
N ARG A 411 11.44 -1.10 -12.98
CA ARG A 411 12.15 -0.38 -14.04
C ARG A 411 12.99 -1.30 -14.90
N ASP A 412 13.75 -2.20 -14.26
CA ASP A 412 14.64 -3.09 -14.99
C ASP A 412 13.82 -4.06 -15.87
N GLN A 413 12.68 -4.54 -15.34
CA GLN A 413 11.69 -5.28 -16.14
C GLN A 413 11.12 -4.44 -17.30
N TYR A 414 10.72 -3.19 -17.04
CA TYR A 414 10.21 -2.28 -18.08
C TYR A 414 11.23 -2.09 -19.21
N ASN A 415 12.50 -1.87 -18.86
CA ASN A 415 13.58 -1.73 -19.83
C ASN A 415 13.76 -3.01 -20.66
N GLU A 416 13.72 -4.19 -20.04
CA GLU A 416 13.77 -5.47 -20.77
C GLU A 416 12.60 -5.63 -21.75
N THR A 417 11.39 -5.28 -21.32
CA THR A 417 10.19 -5.32 -22.18
C THR A 417 10.29 -4.32 -23.35
N LEU A 418 10.77 -3.10 -23.11
CA LEU A 418 11.06 -2.13 -24.18
C LEU A 418 12.11 -2.67 -25.14
N LEU A 419 13.21 -3.26 -24.66
CA LEU A 419 14.26 -3.80 -25.53
C LEU A 419 13.72 -4.92 -26.42
N LYS A 420 12.84 -5.79 -25.92
CA LYS A 420 12.16 -6.81 -26.74
C LYS A 420 11.29 -6.20 -27.83
N LYS A 421 10.46 -5.21 -27.50
CA LYS A 421 9.59 -4.52 -28.46
C LYS A 421 10.40 -3.79 -29.53
N TRP A 422 11.49 -3.11 -29.16
CA TRP A 422 12.34 -2.39 -30.12
C TRP A 422 13.23 -3.32 -30.94
N ALA A 423 13.58 -4.52 -30.44
CA ALA A 423 14.20 -5.55 -31.26
C ALA A 423 13.30 -5.93 -32.45
N GLN A 424 11.99 -6.04 -32.23
CA GLN A 424 11.02 -6.32 -33.28
C GLN A 424 10.93 -5.16 -34.28
N VAL A 425 10.82 -3.92 -33.79
CA VAL A 425 10.79 -2.72 -34.64
C VAL A 425 12.05 -2.60 -35.51
N PHE A 426 13.24 -2.82 -34.95
CA PHE A 426 14.47 -2.77 -35.74
C PHE A 426 14.53 -3.87 -36.79
N ARG A 427 14.07 -5.10 -36.48
CA ARG A 427 13.97 -6.17 -37.48
C ARG A 427 13.05 -5.77 -38.63
N GLU A 428 11.89 -5.20 -38.34
CA GLU A 428 10.94 -4.74 -39.36
C GLU A 428 11.53 -3.62 -40.23
N ILE A 429 12.26 -2.67 -39.64
CA ILE A 429 12.96 -1.63 -40.39
C ILE A 429 13.99 -2.24 -41.36
N PHE A 430 14.77 -3.23 -40.92
CA PHE A 430 15.74 -3.88 -41.79
C PHE A 430 15.08 -4.75 -42.88
N GLU A 431 13.98 -5.44 -42.60
CA GLU A 431 13.26 -6.21 -43.63
C GLU A 431 12.62 -5.31 -44.71
N LEU A 432 12.18 -4.10 -44.35
CA LEU A 432 11.53 -3.16 -45.26
C LEU A 432 12.51 -2.24 -46.00
N ASP A 433 13.78 -2.19 -45.59
CA ASP A 433 14.76 -1.30 -46.20
C ASP A 433 15.14 -1.78 -47.61
N ASN A 434 15.32 -0.83 -48.52
CA ASN A 434 15.70 -1.12 -49.90
C ASN A 434 17.23 -1.08 -50.13
N TYR A 435 18.00 -0.80 -49.07
CA TYR A 435 19.46 -0.72 -49.09
C TYR A 435 20.04 0.07 -50.25
N SER A 436 19.41 1.21 -50.58
CA SER A 436 19.86 2.13 -51.61
C SER A 436 19.98 3.56 -51.07
N PRO A 437 20.86 4.39 -51.66
CA PRO A 437 20.94 5.82 -51.34
C PRO A 437 19.58 6.51 -51.52
N ILE A 438 19.17 7.35 -50.56
CA ILE A 438 17.87 8.02 -50.61
C ILE A 438 17.85 9.05 -51.76
N PRO A 439 17.00 8.89 -52.78
CA PRO A 439 16.80 9.92 -53.79
C PRO A 439 15.96 11.05 -53.20
N VAL A 440 16.32 12.29 -53.55
CA VAL A 440 15.63 13.49 -53.11
C VAL A 440 15.46 14.40 -54.32
N ASP A 441 14.23 14.53 -54.79
CA ASP A 441 13.94 15.26 -56.04
C ASP A 441 13.57 16.72 -55.77
N THR A 442 13.17 17.05 -54.53
CA THR A 442 12.74 18.41 -54.14
C THR A 442 13.37 18.88 -52.83
N GLU A 443 13.42 20.20 -52.63
CA GLU A 443 13.88 20.82 -51.37
C GLU A 443 12.97 20.50 -50.17
N GLU A 444 11.69 20.26 -50.44
CA GLU A 444 10.70 19.83 -49.44
C GLU A 444 11.01 18.43 -48.91
N GLU A 445 11.31 17.48 -49.80
CA GLU A 445 11.74 16.13 -49.43
C GLU A 445 13.08 16.14 -48.67
N TYR A 446 14.02 16.99 -49.10
CA TYR A 446 15.30 17.19 -48.42
C TYR A 446 15.09 17.66 -46.97
N SER A 447 14.27 18.69 -46.80
CA SER A 447 13.94 19.25 -45.49
C SER A 447 13.22 18.24 -44.60
N LEU A 448 12.34 17.41 -45.16
CA LEU A 448 11.66 16.35 -44.42
C LEU A 448 12.66 15.31 -43.88
N VAL A 449 13.63 14.87 -44.69
CA VAL A 449 14.65 13.92 -44.24
C VAL A 449 15.55 14.55 -43.17
N LEU A 450 15.98 15.79 -43.34
CA LEU A 450 16.79 16.52 -42.35
C LEU A 450 16.05 16.77 -41.03
N SER A 451 14.73 16.96 -41.07
CA SER A 451 13.92 17.08 -39.85
C SER A 451 13.91 15.80 -39.01
N ARG A 452 14.08 14.63 -39.67
CA ARG A 452 14.12 13.32 -39.02
C ARG A 452 15.54 12.94 -38.61
N PHE A 453 16.54 13.25 -39.43
CA PHE A 453 17.93 12.92 -39.17
C PHE A 453 18.84 14.12 -39.47
N PRO A 454 19.57 14.65 -38.47
CA PRO A 454 20.48 15.76 -38.68
C PRO A 454 21.69 15.31 -39.51
N PHE A 455 21.71 15.67 -40.78
CA PHE A 455 22.79 15.39 -41.73
C PHE A 455 23.34 16.69 -42.31
N HIS A 456 24.67 16.82 -42.35
CA HIS A 456 25.35 18.00 -42.88
C HIS A 456 26.50 17.54 -43.77
N ASP A 457 26.42 17.89 -45.06
CA ASP A 457 27.45 17.58 -46.04
C ASP A 457 27.56 18.74 -47.03
N ALA A 458 28.68 19.46 -46.95
CA ALA A 458 28.92 20.68 -47.72
C ALA A 458 29.03 20.44 -49.24
N GLU A 459 29.30 19.20 -49.67
CA GLU A 459 29.36 18.85 -51.10
C GLU A 459 27.97 18.55 -51.65
N ILE A 460 27.12 17.87 -50.88
CA ILE A 460 25.74 17.53 -51.27
C ILE A 460 24.81 18.75 -51.17
N GLU A 461 25.02 19.62 -50.18
CA GLU A 461 24.27 20.87 -50.02
C GLU A 461 24.41 21.78 -51.24
N LYS A 462 25.58 21.80 -51.89
CA LYS A 462 25.87 22.62 -53.08
C LYS A 462 25.36 22.06 -54.40
N GLN A 463 24.95 20.79 -54.46
CA GLN A 463 24.43 20.17 -55.69
C GLN A 463 23.04 20.71 -56.02
N ASP A 464 22.65 20.68 -57.30
CA ASP A 464 21.28 20.92 -57.74
C ASP A 464 20.43 19.65 -57.59
N PHE A 465 19.10 19.78 -57.51
CA PHE A 465 18.20 18.63 -57.47
C PHE A 465 18.09 17.96 -58.85
N PRO A 466 17.96 16.61 -58.93
CA PRO A 466 17.77 15.66 -57.83
C PRO A 466 19.09 15.25 -57.14
N LYS A 467 19.06 15.23 -55.80
CA LYS A 467 20.19 14.84 -54.94
C LYS A 467 20.04 13.39 -54.49
N LYS A 468 21.15 12.75 -54.12
CA LYS A 468 21.14 11.43 -53.48
C LYS A 468 21.88 11.49 -52.17
N LEU A 469 21.18 11.20 -51.08
CA LEU A 469 21.82 11.07 -49.77
C LEU A 469 22.52 9.71 -49.67
N PRO A 470 23.74 9.65 -49.12
CA PRO A 470 24.57 8.43 -49.13
C PRO A 470 24.00 7.29 -48.28
N MET A 471 23.15 7.60 -47.30
CA MET A 471 22.49 6.62 -46.43
C MET A 471 21.18 6.09 -47.02
N SER A 472 20.72 4.93 -46.55
CA SER A 472 19.37 4.42 -46.86
C SER A 472 18.32 4.87 -45.84
N GLN A 473 17.04 4.59 -46.13
CA GLN A 473 15.91 4.98 -45.28
C GLN A 473 15.96 4.36 -43.88
N SER A 474 16.68 3.25 -43.68
CA SER A 474 16.84 2.66 -42.35
C SER A 474 17.56 3.58 -41.36
N VAL A 475 18.49 4.44 -41.79
CA VAL A 475 19.26 5.30 -40.87
C VAL A 475 18.37 6.36 -40.18
N PRO A 476 17.60 7.20 -40.91
CA PRO A 476 16.67 8.13 -40.28
C PRO A 476 15.59 7.45 -39.44
N GLN A 477 15.10 6.28 -39.88
CA GLN A 477 14.10 5.52 -39.15
C GLN A 477 14.65 4.98 -37.83
N ILE A 478 15.83 4.36 -37.83
CA ILE A 478 16.50 3.86 -36.61
C ILE A 478 16.75 5.03 -35.66
N TYR A 479 17.28 6.16 -36.14
CA TYR A 479 17.51 7.33 -35.31
C TYR A 479 16.23 7.84 -34.63
N THR A 480 15.13 7.90 -35.38
CA THR A 480 13.81 8.29 -34.84
C THR A 480 13.34 7.29 -33.79
N GLN A 481 13.43 5.98 -34.05
CA GLN A 481 13.02 4.95 -33.09
C GLN A 481 13.87 4.91 -31.82
N VAL A 482 15.17 5.24 -31.92
CA VAL A 482 16.03 5.39 -30.74
C VAL A 482 15.62 6.61 -29.92
N LYS A 483 15.21 7.72 -30.55
CA LYS A 483 14.62 8.87 -29.81
C LYS A 483 13.32 8.51 -29.11
N GLU A 484 12.43 7.77 -29.78
CA GLU A 484 11.19 7.27 -29.17
C GLU A 484 11.47 6.32 -27.99
N PHE A 485 12.49 5.46 -28.09
CA PHE A 485 12.94 4.64 -26.96
C PHE A 485 13.38 5.52 -25.77
N ILE A 486 14.20 6.53 -26.03
CA ILE A 486 14.69 7.46 -25.00
C ILE A 486 13.50 8.16 -24.32
N TYR A 487 12.51 8.62 -25.07
CA TYR A 487 11.28 9.19 -24.52
C TYR A 487 10.49 8.17 -23.69
N ALA A 488 10.35 6.94 -24.16
CA ALA A 488 9.67 5.87 -23.43
C ALA A 488 10.39 5.53 -22.10
N SER A 489 11.72 5.52 -22.09
CA SER A 489 12.53 5.36 -20.88
C SER A 489 12.41 6.57 -19.95
N LEU A 490 12.37 7.80 -20.48
CA LEU A 490 12.18 9.02 -19.70
C LEU A 490 10.82 9.05 -19.01
N LYS A 491 9.75 8.66 -19.71
CA LYS A 491 8.37 8.58 -19.18
C LYS A 491 8.27 7.68 -17.95
N PHE A 492 9.08 6.63 -17.87
CA PHE A 492 9.17 5.80 -16.66
C PHE A 492 9.84 6.54 -15.50
N SER A 493 10.93 7.25 -15.79
CA SER A 493 11.71 7.99 -14.79
C SER A 493 11.01 9.21 -14.20
N GLU A 494 10.08 9.80 -14.96
CA GLU A 494 9.19 10.84 -14.45
C GLU A 494 8.54 10.35 -13.15
N SER A 495 8.45 11.20 -12.12
CA SER A 495 7.86 10.90 -10.80
C SER A 495 8.56 9.93 -9.85
N LEU A 496 9.79 9.49 -10.14
CA LEU A 496 10.59 8.71 -9.18
C LEU A 496 11.36 9.58 -8.15
N HIS A 497 11.03 10.87 -8.02
CA HIS A 497 11.73 11.85 -7.15
C HIS A 497 13.26 11.86 -7.30
N ARG A 498 13.76 11.53 -8.50
CA ARG A 498 15.19 11.49 -8.82
C ARG A 498 15.69 12.87 -9.25
N SER A 499 16.98 13.10 -9.03
CA SER A 499 17.67 14.25 -9.58
C SER A 499 17.80 14.13 -11.10
N SER A 500 17.85 15.26 -11.81
CA SER A 500 18.02 15.26 -13.28
C SER A 500 19.26 14.51 -13.74
N THR A 501 20.35 14.55 -12.95
CA THR A 501 21.61 13.84 -13.22
C THR A 501 21.46 12.31 -13.15
N GLU A 502 20.69 11.78 -12.20
CA GLU A 502 20.44 10.34 -12.12
C GLU A 502 19.56 9.84 -13.27
N ILE A 503 18.59 10.65 -13.70
CA ILE A 503 17.74 10.35 -14.86
C ILE A 503 18.62 10.30 -16.12
N ASP A 504 19.49 11.28 -16.29
CA ASP A 504 20.43 11.41 -17.39
C ASP A 504 21.40 10.21 -17.51
N ASP A 505 22.02 9.79 -16.41
CA ASP A 505 22.85 8.58 -16.37
C ASP A 505 22.06 7.30 -16.70
N MET A 506 20.82 7.22 -16.22
CA MET A 506 19.94 6.07 -16.47
C MET A 506 19.52 6.00 -17.95
N LEU A 507 19.19 7.13 -18.57
CA LEU A 507 18.86 7.19 -19.99
C LEU A 507 20.05 6.80 -20.86
N ARG A 508 21.27 7.23 -20.52
CA ARG A 508 22.46 6.81 -21.28
C ARG A 508 22.75 5.31 -21.11
N LYS A 509 22.61 4.75 -19.90
CA LYS A 509 22.77 3.30 -19.66
C LYS A 509 21.76 2.46 -20.43
N SER A 510 20.47 2.83 -20.39
CA SER A 510 19.41 2.11 -21.12
C SER A 510 19.58 2.23 -22.64
N THR A 511 19.92 3.43 -23.15
CA THR A 511 20.23 3.64 -24.58
C THR A 511 21.45 2.83 -25.00
N ASN A 512 22.50 2.75 -24.17
CA ASN A 512 23.66 1.91 -24.43
C ASN A 512 23.31 0.43 -24.53
N LEU A 513 22.38 -0.06 -23.71
CA LEU A 513 21.90 -1.43 -23.79
C LEU A 513 21.08 -1.67 -25.07
N LEU A 514 20.26 -0.69 -25.49
CA LEU A 514 19.56 -0.74 -26.77
C LEU A 514 20.55 -0.86 -27.94
N LEU A 515 21.57 0.00 -27.98
CA LEU A 515 22.56 0.03 -29.06
C LEU A 515 23.43 -1.24 -29.06
N THR A 516 24.07 -1.56 -27.94
CA THR A 516 25.10 -2.62 -27.85
C THR A 516 24.52 -4.04 -27.87
N ARG A 517 23.33 -4.25 -27.30
CA ARG A 517 22.70 -5.57 -27.22
C ARG A 517 21.68 -5.79 -28.33
N THR A 518 20.74 -4.85 -28.47
CA THR A 518 19.55 -5.07 -29.30
C THR A 518 19.80 -4.73 -30.77
N LEU A 519 20.24 -3.49 -31.06
CA LEU A 519 20.53 -3.05 -32.42
C LEU A 519 21.73 -3.81 -33.00
N SER A 520 22.80 -4.00 -32.21
CA SER A 520 23.95 -4.82 -32.59
C SER A 520 23.55 -6.24 -32.99
N SER A 521 22.71 -6.91 -32.19
CA SER A 521 22.23 -8.26 -32.51
C SER A 521 21.40 -8.28 -33.80
N CYS A 522 20.55 -7.27 -34.02
CA CYS A 522 19.79 -7.16 -35.27
C CYS A 522 20.71 -6.97 -36.49
N LEU A 523 21.74 -6.11 -36.38
CA LEU A 523 22.73 -5.89 -37.44
C LEU A 523 23.56 -7.15 -37.73
N GLN A 524 24.01 -7.86 -36.70
CA GLN A 524 24.77 -9.10 -36.87
C GLN A 524 23.92 -10.20 -37.55
N ASN A 525 22.65 -10.30 -37.18
CA ASN A 525 21.73 -11.23 -37.82
C ASN A 525 21.44 -10.84 -39.28
N LEU A 526 21.38 -9.54 -39.57
CA LEU A 526 21.22 -9.02 -40.93
C LEU A 526 22.44 -9.35 -41.80
N ILE A 527 23.65 -9.07 -41.32
CA ILE A 527 24.91 -9.31 -42.07
C ILE A 527 25.09 -10.80 -42.38
N LYS A 528 24.70 -11.69 -41.45
CA LYS A 528 24.80 -13.14 -41.62
C LYS A 528 23.66 -13.76 -42.43
N LYS A 529 22.74 -12.98 -42.99
CA LYS A 529 21.67 -13.52 -43.84
C LYS A 529 22.29 -14.19 -45.08
N PRO A 530 21.90 -15.42 -45.43
CA PRO A 530 22.55 -16.17 -46.52
C PRO A 530 22.46 -15.47 -47.88
N HIS A 531 21.33 -14.81 -48.15
CA HIS A 531 21.05 -14.18 -49.45
C HIS A 531 21.36 -12.68 -49.53
N ILE A 532 22.10 -12.12 -48.56
CA ILE A 532 22.46 -10.70 -48.62
C ILE A 532 23.43 -10.42 -49.78
N GLY A 533 23.15 -9.40 -50.57
CA GLY A 533 23.94 -9.00 -51.73
C GLY A 533 25.18 -8.18 -51.37
N LEU A 534 26.17 -8.13 -52.26
CA LEU A 534 27.38 -7.31 -52.07
C LEU A 534 27.06 -5.82 -51.98
N THR A 535 26.13 -5.33 -52.80
CA THR A 535 25.67 -3.93 -52.79
C THR A 535 24.95 -3.57 -51.49
N GLU A 536 24.17 -4.50 -50.94
CA GLU A 536 23.48 -4.33 -49.66
C GLU A 536 24.47 -4.26 -48.50
N LEU A 537 25.51 -5.11 -48.50
CA LEU A 537 26.58 -5.05 -47.51
C LEU A 537 27.37 -3.73 -47.57
N VAL A 538 27.64 -3.22 -48.78
CA VAL A 538 28.26 -1.89 -48.97
C VAL A 538 27.38 -0.81 -48.35
N GLN A 539 26.07 -0.82 -48.64
CA GLN A 539 25.15 0.15 -48.07
C GLN A 539 25.06 0.05 -46.54
N ILE A 540 25.09 -1.16 -45.98
CA ILE A 540 25.13 -1.36 -44.52
C ILE A 540 26.38 -0.73 -43.90
N ILE A 541 27.55 -0.86 -44.54
CA ILE A 541 28.78 -0.20 -44.07
C ILE A 541 28.61 1.33 -44.05
N ILE A 542 28.04 1.91 -45.11
CA ILE A 542 27.76 3.35 -45.17
C ILE A 542 26.76 3.75 -44.07
N ASN A 543 25.67 2.99 -43.92
CA ASN A 543 24.65 3.24 -42.91
C ASN A 543 25.21 3.17 -41.48
N THR A 544 26.06 2.19 -41.17
CA THR A 544 26.70 2.10 -39.84
C THR A 544 27.63 3.26 -39.56
N THR A 545 28.21 3.89 -40.59
CA THR A 545 29.04 5.10 -40.45
C THR A 545 28.18 6.30 -40.07
N HIS A 546 27.00 6.46 -40.69
CA HIS A 546 26.07 7.52 -40.33
C HIS A 546 25.38 7.28 -38.97
N LEU A 547 25.07 6.03 -38.62
CA LEU A 547 24.58 5.67 -37.29
C LEU A 547 25.63 5.90 -36.19
N GLU A 548 26.91 5.71 -36.49
CA GLU A 548 28.02 6.08 -35.59
C GLU A 548 28.03 7.59 -35.30
N GLN A 549 27.86 8.42 -36.34
CA GLN A 549 27.73 9.87 -36.19
C GLN A 549 26.47 10.25 -35.41
N ALA A 550 25.37 9.52 -35.64
CA ALA A 550 24.09 9.71 -34.96
C ALA A 550 24.18 9.64 -33.44
N CYS A 551 25.12 8.84 -32.90
CA CYS A 551 25.34 8.75 -31.46
C CYS A 551 25.67 10.10 -30.80
N ARG A 552 26.38 11.00 -31.49
CA ARG A 552 26.68 12.34 -30.96
C ARG A 552 25.40 13.16 -30.81
N TYR A 553 24.54 13.13 -31.81
CA TYR A 553 23.25 13.81 -31.78
C TYR A 553 22.31 13.21 -30.72
N LEU A 554 22.40 11.90 -30.47
CA LEU A 554 21.65 11.25 -29.39
C LEU A 554 22.16 11.66 -28.00
N GLU A 555 23.48 11.83 -27.82
CA GLU A 555 24.06 12.35 -26.57
C GLU A 555 23.60 13.78 -26.27
N GLU A 556 23.63 14.66 -27.28
CA GLU A 556 23.11 16.03 -27.18
C GLU A 556 21.61 16.02 -26.89
N PHE A 557 20.85 15.15 -27.57
CA PHE A 557 19.42 15.01 -27.34
C PHE A 557 19.09 14.59 -25.90
N ILE A 558 19.79 13.59 -25.35
CA ILE A 558 19.62 13.16 -23.94
C ILE A 558 19.92 14.32 -22.98
N THR A 559 21.00 15.06 -23.25
CA THR A 559 21.42 16.21 -22.42
C THR A 559 20.38 17.35 -22.45
N ASN A 560 19.79 17.61 -23.62
CA ASN A 560 18.77 18.63 -23.81
C ASN A 560 17.44 18.28 -23.11
N ILE A 561 17.02 17.01 -23.14
CA ILE A 561 15.77 16.60 -22.47
C ILE A 561 15.90 16.52 -20.95
N THR A 562 17.10 16.30 -20.41
CA THR A 562 17.36 16.25 -18.96
C THR A 562 17.77 17.58 -18.36
N ASN A 563 18.10 18.60 -19.18
CA ASN A 563 18.62 19.91 -18.77
C ASN A 563 19.88 19.81 -17.89
N VAL A 564 20.71 18.79 -18.08
CA VAL A 564 21.99 18.63 -17.37
C VAL A 564 23.10 19.33 -18.16
N SER A 565 24.03 20.02 -17.49
CA SER A 565 25.16 20.66 -18.18
C SER A 565 26.09 19.61 -18.83
N PRO A 566 26.52 19.82 -20.09
CA PRO A 566 27.45 18.92 -20.78
C PRO A 566 28.85 18.86 -20.15
N GLU A 567 29.20 19.77 -19.23
CA GLU A 567 30.55 19.90 -18.65
C GLU A 567 30.79 19.05 -17.39
N THR A 568 29.83 18.24 -16.94
CA THR A 568 30.04 17.35 -15.80
C THR A 568 31.02 16.21 -16.18
N VAL A 569 32.22 16.22 -15.60
CA VAL A 569 33.39 15.36 -15.91
C VAL A 569 33.14 13.84 -15.80
N HIS A 570 31.95 13.40 -15.37
CA HIS A 570 31.59 11.99 -15.14
C HIS A 570 30.46 11.46 -16.04
N THR A 571 30.04 12.19 -17.08
CA THR A 571 28.94 11.75 -17.94
C THR A 571 29.31 10.52 -18.78
N THR A 572 28.55 9.44 -18.63
CA THR A 572 28.75 8.18 -19.38
C THR A 572 28.46 8.40 -20.87
N ARG A 573 29.47 8.32 -21.76
CA ARG A 573 29.25 8.42 -23.22
C ARG A 573 28.47 7.23 -23.78
N LEU A 574 27.89 7.40 -24.97
CA LEU A 574 27.25 6.30 -25.68
C LEU A 574 28.30 5.37 -26.31
N TYR A 575 28.21 4.08 -26.04
CA TYR A 575 29.05 3.01 -26.59
C TYR A 575 28.62 2.58 -28.01
N GLY A 576 27.81 3.39 -28.70
CA GLY A 576 27.46 3.13 -30.09
C GLY A 576 28.68 3.12 -31.01
N LEU A 577 29.72 3.89 -30.67
CA LEU A 577 30.99 3.95 -31.42
C LEU A 577 31.66 2.58 -31.59
N SER A 578 31.81 1.79 -30.52
CA SER A 578 32.41 0.46 -30.63
C SER A 578 31.46 -0.51 -31.35
N THR A 579 30.17 -0.44 -31.02
CA THR A 579 29.15 -1.33 -31.58
C THR A 579 29.06 -1.25 -33.11
N PHE A 580 28.98 -0.03 -33.65
CA PHE A 580 28.89 0.16 -35.10
C PHE A 580 30.22 -0.11 -35.81
N LYS A 581 31.36 0.06 -35.14
CA LYS A 581 32.65 -0.38 -35.67
C LYS A 581 32.71 -1.90 -35.76
N ASP A 582 32.27 -2.63 -34.74
CA ASP A 582 32.28 -4.11 -34.76
C ASP A 582 31.34 -4.65 -35.85
N ALA A 583 30.14 -4.05 -35.99
CA ALA A 583 29.22 -4.38 -37.08
C ALA A 583 29.82 -4.11 -38.46
N ARG A 584 30.57 -3.01 -38.61
CA ARG A 584 31.26 -2.68 -39.86
C ARG A 584 32.33 -3.70 -40.20
N HIS A 585 33.21 -4.05 -39.27
CA HIS A 585 34.23 -5.08 -39.51
C HIS A 585 33.60 -6.44 -39.87
N ALA A 586 32.46 -6.79 -39.26
CA ALA A 586 31.72 -8.00 -39.63
C ALA A 586 31.18 -7.93 -41.07
N ALA A 587 30.61 -6.79 -41.48
CA ALA A 587 30.15 -6.58 -42.85
C ALA A 587 31.31 -6.58 -43.87
N GLU A 588 32.45 -5.97 -43.53
CA GLU A 588 33.66 -5.99 -44.34
C GLU A 588 34.18 -7.42 -44.57
N GLY A 589 34.23 -8.23 -43.51
CA GLY A 589 34.61 -9.64 -43.61
C GLY A 589 33.67 -10.47 -44.50
N GLU A 590 32.36 -10.18 -44.41
CA GLU A 590 31.37 -10.84 -45.26
C GLU A 590 31.50 -10.42 -46.74
N ILE A 591 31.85 -9.16 -47.02
CA ILE A 591 32.17 -8.70 -48.38
C ILE A 591 33.32 -9.52 -48.97
N TYR A 592 34.42 -9.70 -48.23
CA TYR A 592 35.57 -10.47 -48.71
C TYR A 592 35.17 -11.93 -49.00
N THR A 593 34.38 -12.52 -48.11
CA THR A 593 33.91 -13.90 -48.24
C THR A 593 33.02 -14.08 -49.47
N LYS A 594 32.00 -13.23 -49.64
CA LYS A 594 31.08 -13.31 -50.79
C LYS A 594 31.76 -12.97 -52.11
N LEU A 595 32.70 -12.03 -52.11
CA LEU A 595 33.47 -11.69 -53.31
C LEU A 595 34.32 -12.88 -53.77
N ASN A 596 35.00 -13.55 -52.83
CA ASN A 596 35.78 -14.76 -53.12
C ASN A 596 34.88 -15.93 -53.56
N GLN A 597 33.73 -16.14 -52.91
CA GLN A 597 32.74 -17.13 -53.35
C GLN A 597 32.26 -16.88 -54.78
N LYS A 598 31.99 -15.61 -55.15
CA LYS A 598 31.62 -15.26 -56.52
C LYS A 598 32.74 -15.52 -57.51
N ILE A 599 33.99 -15.23 -57.15
CA ILE A 599 35.16 -15.61 -57.97
C ILE A 599 35.17 -17.13 -58.18
N ASP A 600 34.97 -17.92 -57.13
CA ASP A 600 34.96 -19.38 -57.22
C ASP A 600 33.81 -19.90 -58.10
N GLU A 601 32.61 -19.30 -58.04
CA GLU A 601 31.49 -19.62 -58.93
C GLU A 601 31.84 -19.39 -60.40
N PHE A 602 32.51 -18.28 -60.74
CA PHE A 602 32.98 -18.02 -62.11
C PHE A 602 34.08 -18.98 -62.53
N ILE A 603 35.01 -19.30 -61.62
CA ILE A 603 36.12 -20.22 -61.87
C ILE A 603 35.62 -21.65 -62.12
N GLN A 604 34.52 -22.07 -61.50
CA GLN A 604 33.87 -23.37 -61.77
C GLN A 604 33.31 -23.48 -63.21
N LEU A 605 33.08 -22.36 -63.90
CA LEU A 605 32.68 -22.35 -65.31
C LEU A 605 33.85 -22.51 -66.27
N ALA A 606 35.09 -22.57 -65.76
CA ALA A 606 36.28 -22.73 -66.58
C ALA A 606 36.30 -24.11 -67.26
N ASP A 607 36.28 -24.12 -68.58
CA ASP A 607 36.36 -25.32 -69.41
C ASP A 607 37.60 -25.23 -70.32
N TYR A 608 38.76 -25.56 -69.77
CA TYR A 608 40.02 -25.55 -70.51
C TYR A 608 40.24 -26.88 -71.25
N GLU A 609 40.50 -26.80 -72.56
CA GLU A 609 41.02 -27.93 -73.32
C GLU A 609 42.53 -28.08 -73.08
N TRP A 610 42.90 -28.71 -71.97
CA TRP A 610 44.30 -28.89 -71.55
C TRP A 610 45.20 -29.66 -72.53
N SER A 611 44.63 -30.26 -73.58
CA SER A 611 45.35 -30.95 -74.65
C SER A 611 45.47 -30.17 -75.96
N MET A 612 45.04 -28.91 -76.01
CA MET A 612 45.03 -28.11 -77.25
C MET A 612 46.45 -27.93 -77.83
N ALA A 613 46.58 -28.00 -79.16
CA ALA A 613 47.90 -27.91 -79.79
C ALA A 613 48.45 -26.49 -79.82
N GLU A 614 47.58 -25.50 -80.05
CA GLU A 614 47.85 -24.07 -80.13
C GLU A 614 46.75 -23.33 -79.37
N SER A 615 47.04 -22.11 -78.91
CA SER A 615 46.05 -21.25 -78.23
C SER A 615 45.00 -20.69 -79.19
N ASP A 616 43.79 -20.41 -78.70
CA ASP A 616 42.72 -19.78 -79.48
C ASP A 616 42.97 -18.28 -79.77
N GLY A 617 44.02 -17.70 -79.16
CA GLY A 617 44.47 -16.34 -79.41
C GLY A 617 43.59 -15.25 -78.79
N ARG A 618 42.59 -15.62 -78.00
CA ARG A 618 41.71 -14.72 -77.23
C ARG A 618 41.57 -15.23 -75.80
N ALA A 619 41.31 -14.34 -74.85
CA ALA A 619 41.03 -14.74 -73.47
C ALA A 619 39.70 -15.50 -73.36
N SER A 620 39.62 -16.39 -72.38
CA SER A 620 38.48 -17.25 -72.07
C SER A 620 37.26 -16.41 -71.65
N GLY A 621 36.07 -16.78 -72.14
CA GLY A 621 34.83 -16.02 -71.91
C GLY A 621 34.48 -15.85 -70.43
N TYR A 622 34.57 -16.94 -69.64
CA TYR A 622 34.26 -16.93 -68.21
C TYR A 622 35.12 -15.91 -67.44
N LEU A 623 36.39 -15.74 -67.83
CA LEU A 623 37.32 -14.84 -67.16
C LEU A 623 37.05 -13.39 -67.51
N MET A 624 36.69 -13.12 -68.77
CA MET A 624 36.27 -11.78 -69.17
C MET A 624 34.98 -11.36 -68.46
N ASP A 625 34.03 -12.27 -68.31
CA ASP A 625 32.80 -12.03 -67.53
C ASP A 625 33.11 -11.79 -66.04
N LEU A 626 34.04 -12.55 -65.46
CA LEU A 626 34.53 -12.31 -64.10
C LEU A 626 35.19 -10.94 -63.95
N ILE A 627 36.07 -10.54 -64.88
CA ILE A 627 36.72 -9.23 -64.86
C ILE A 627 35.68 -8.11 -64.98
N ASN A 628 34.68 -8.26 -65.86
CA ASN A 628 33.60 -7.30 -66.00
C ASN A 628 32.76 -7.20 -64.71
N PHE A 629 32.46 -8.33 -64.07
CA PHE A 629 31.80 -8.37 -62.76
C PHE A 629 32.63 -7.65 -61.69
N LEU A 630 33.93 -7.92 -61.59
CA LEU A 630 34.82 -7.27 -60.62
C LEU A 630 34.94 -5.76 -60.88
N ARG A 631 35.05 -5.33 -62.14
CA ARG A 631 35.03 -3.91 -62.53
C ARG A 631 33.74 -3.23 -62.07
N SER A 632 32.59 -3.82 -62.39
CA SER A 632 31.29 -3.28 -61.98
C SER A 632 31.12 -3.25 -60.46
N THR A 633 31.63 -4.26 -59.76
CA THR A 633 31.52 -4.35 -58.29
C THR A 633 32.41 -3.32 -57.60
N PHE A 634 33.66 -3.16 -58.04
CA PHE A 634 34.58 -2.19 -57.45
C PHE A 634 34.21 -0.74 -57.73
N GLN A 635 33.51 -0.47 -58.83
CA GLN A 635 32.88 0.84 -59.05
C GLN A 635 31.86 1.18 -57.97
N VAL A 636 31.10 0.20 -57.43
CA VAL A 636 30.19 0.45 -56.30
C VAL A 636 30.98 0.65 -54.99
N PHE A 637 32.15 0.02 -54.88
CA PHE A 637 33.00 0.10 -53.68
C PHE A 637 33.74 1.43 -53.54
N THR A 638 33.71 2.33 -54.53
CA THR A 638 34.30 3.68 -54.39
C THR A 638 33.63 4.50 -53.30
N HIS A 639 32.40 4.14 -52.92
CA HIS A 639 31.66 4.76 -51.81
C HIS A 639 32.02 4.16 -50.44
N LEU A 640 32.83 3.10 -50.38
CA LEU A 640 33.38 2.56 -49.13
C LEU A 640 34.58 3.39 -48.65
N PRO A 641 34.95 3.29 -47.36
CA PRO A 641 36.23 3.79 -46.88
C PRO A 641 37.38 3.20 -47.71
N GLY A 642 38.29 4.05 -48.23
CA GLY A 642 39.30 3.64 -49.21
C GLY A 642 40.14 2.43 -48.81
N LYS A 643 40.47 2.28 -47.51
CA LYS A 643 41.19 1.11 -46.99
C LYS A 643 40.42 -0.20 -47.15
N VAL A 644 39.10 -0.18 -47.00
CA VAL A 644 38.23 -1.36 -47.12
C VAL A 644 38.14 -1.76 -48.58
N ALA A 645 37.88 -0.80 -49.48
CA ALA A 645 37.80 -1.06 -50.91
C ALA A 645 39.14 -1.60 -51.47
N GLN A 646 40.28 -1.04 -51.04
CA GLN A 646 41.61 -1.54 -51.40
C GLN A 646 41.85 -2.95 -50.88
N THR A 647 41.46 -3.22 -49.64
CA THR A 647 41.63 -4.55 -49.03
C THR A 647 40.76 -5.60 -49.72
N ALA A 648 39.50 -5.26 -50.06
CA ALA A 648 38.61 -6.11 -50.85
C ALA A 648 39.21 -6.42 -52.23
N CYS A 649 39.72 -5.40 -52.91
CA CYS A 649 40.33 -5.53 -54.24
C CYS A 649 41.59 -6.40 -54.21
N MET A 650 42.48 -6.18 -53.22
CA MET A 650 43.67 -6.99 -53.02
C MET A 650 43.31 -8.45 -52.67
N SER A 651 42.35 -8.66 -51.76
CA SER A 651 41.86 -9.99 -51.39
C SER A 651 41.32 -10.75 -52.60
N ALA A 652 40.48 -10.09 -53.42
CA ALA A 652 39.93 -10.66 -54.64
C ALA A 652 41.01 -11.02 -55.67
N CYS A 653 41.96 -10.12 -55.93
CA CYS A 653 43.05 -10.37 -56.88
C CYS A 653 43.96 -11.52 -56.41
N LYS A 654 44.26 -11.56 -55.11
CA LYS A 654 45.05 -12.65 -54.52
C LYS A 654 44.30 -13.98 -54.57
N HIS A 655 43.00 -13.98 -54.26
CA HIS A 655 42.15 -15.17 -54.35
C HIS A 655 42.08 -15.67 -55.78
N LEU A 656 41.80 -14.79 -56.75
CA LEU A 656 41.80 -15.11 -58.18
C LEU A 656 43.14 -15.71 -58.65
N SER A 657 44.26 -15.07 -58.32
CA SER A 657 45.61 -15.58 -58.62
C SER A 657 45.85 -16.98 -58.04
N THR A 658 45.42 -17.19 -56.78
CA THR A 658 45.54 -18.47 -56.09
C THR A 658 44.65 -19.55 -56.72
N SER A 659 43.41 -19.23 -57.06
CA SER A 659 42.47 -20.17 -57.70
C SER A 659 42.93 -20.55 -59.11
N LEU A 660 43.49 -19.60 -59.88
CA LEU A 660 44.11 -19.88 -61.19
C LEU A 660 45.35 -20.78 -61.04
N MET A 661 46.22 -20.51 -60.07
CA MET A 661 47.37 -21.36 -59.76
C MET A 661 46.93 -22.78 -59.36
N GLN A 662 45.89 -22.92 -58.53
CA GLN A 662 45.35 -24.21 -58.11
C GLN A 662 44.76 -24.99 -59.28
N MET A 663 44.04 -24.33 -60.19
CA MET A 663 43.49 -24.94 -61.40
C MET A 663 44.60 -25.55 -62.28
N LEU A 664 45.72 -24.85 -62.42
CA LEU A 664 46.88 -25.33 -63.20
C LEU A 664 47.59 -26.52 -62.53
N LEU A 665 47.51 -26.63 -61.20
CA LEU A 665 48.22 -27.64 -60.40
C LEU A 665 47.33 -28.79 -59.92
N ASP A 666 46.02 -28.75 -60.21
CA ASP A 666 45.01 -29.69 -59.73
C ASP A 666 45.45 -31.15 -59.96
N SER A 667 45.39 -31.99 -58.93
CA SER A 667 45.73 -33.42 -59.01
C SER A 667 44.94 -34.19 -60.06
N GLU A 668 43.71 -33.77 -60.37
CA GLU A 668 42.88 -34.39 -61.42
C GLU A 668 43.41 -34.10 -62.83
N LEU A 669 44.15 -32.99 -63.00
CA LEU A 669 44.78 -32.62 -64.25
C LEU A 669 46.03 -33.46 -64.50
N LYS A 670 45.89 -34.52 -65.31
CA LYS A 670 46.99 -35.47 -65.59
C LYS A 670 47.97 -34.98 -66.66
N GLN A 671 47.51 -34.18 -67.61
CA GLN A 671 48.30 -33.77 -68.78
C GLN A 671 47.97 -32.35 -69.21
N VAL A 672 49.00 -31.58 -69.54
CA VAL A 672 48.91 -30.21 -70.04
C VAL A 672 49.80 -30.05 -71.28
N SER A 673 49.28 -29.43 -72.34
CA SER A 673 50.02 -29.08 -73.54
C SER A 673 50.58 -27.65 -73.47
N MET A 674 51.57 -27.35 -74.31
CA MET A 674 52.09 -25.98 -74.43
C MET A 674 51.03 -25.01 -74.97
N GLY A 675 50.15 -25.44 -75.88
CA GLY A 675 49.04 -24.62 -76.38
C GLY A 675 48.05 -24.23 -75.28
N ALA A 676 47.77 -25.12 -74.33
CA ALA A 676 46.93 -24.83 -73.18
C ALA A 676 47.59 -23.85 -72.20
N ILE A 677 48.91 -23.95 -71.99
CA ILE A 677 49.67 -22.97 -71.18
C ILE A 677 49.67 -21.60 -71.87
N GLN A 678 49.78 -21.54 -73.19
CA GLN A 678 49.68 -20.29 -73.94
C GLN A 678 48.29 -19.65 -73.81
N GLN A 679 47.22 -20.45 -73.89
CA GLN A 679 45.85 -19.99 -73.68
C GLN A 679 45.64 -19.47 -72.25
N PHE A 680 46.05 -20.24 -71.25
CA PHE A 680 46.02 -19.83 -69.84
C PHE A 680 46.87 -18.57 -69.57
N ASN A 681 47.98 -18.40 -70.29
CA ASN A 681 48.79 -17.18 -70.21
C ASN A 681 48.05 -15.95 -70.74
N LEU A 682 47.25 -16.06 -71.81
CA LEU A 682 46.41 -14.95 -72.29
C LEU A 682 45.41 -14.51 -71.23
N ASP A 683 44.87 -15.47 -70.48
CA ASP A 683 43.96 -15.25 -69.36
C ASP A 683 44.64 -14.52 -68.19
N VAL A 684 45.83 -14.95 -67.78
CA VAL A 684 46.60 -14.26 -66.74
C VAL A 684 47.01 -12.84 -67.17
N ILE A 685 47.32 -12.61 -68.45
CA ILE A 685 47.57 -11.24 -68.97
C ILE A 685 46.35 -10.34 -68.76
N GLN A 686 45.12 -10.84 -68.98
CA GLN A 686 43.92 -10.03 -68.73
C GLN A 686 43.74 -9.69 -67.25
N CYS A 687 44.07 -10.61 -66.33
CA CYS A 687 44.06 -10.35 -64.89
C CYS A 687 45.07 -9.26 -64.49
N GLU A 688 46.25 -9.25 -65.09
CA GLU A 688 47.27 -8.23 -64.85
C GLU A 688 46.90 -6.88 -65.43
N LEU A 689 46.31 -6.85 -66.63
CA LEU A 689 45.74 -5.64 -67.23
C LEU A 689 44.60 -5.08 -66.40
N PHE A 690 43.81 -5.95 -65.77
CA PHE A 690 42.82 -5.53 -64.78
C PHE A 690 43.50 -4.92 -63.55
N ALA A 691 44.51 -5.57 -62.98
CA ALA A 691 45.24 -5.04 -61.82
C ALA A 691 45.95 -3.70 -62.11
N SER A 692 46.45 -3.48 -63.32
CA SER A 692 47.09 -2.22 -63.74
C SER A 692 46.11 -1.10 -64.06
N SER A 693 44.82 -1.40 -64.25
CA SER A 693 43.79 -0.41 -64.57
C SER A 693 43.24 0.35 -63.36
N GLU A 694 43.91 0.27 -62.20
CA GLU A 694 43.51 0.86 -60.92
C GLU A 694 42.02 0.68 -60.60
N PRO A 695 41.54 -0.56 -60.36
CA PRO A 695 40.11 -0.83 -60.15
C PRO A 695 39.49 -0.08 -58.98
N VAL A 696 40.31 0.31 -57.98
CA VAL A 696 39.94 1.11 -56.82
C VAL A 696 41.03 2.16 -56.59
N PRO A 697 40.67 3.43 -56.28
CA PRO A 697 41.65 4.49 -56.06
C PRO A 697 42.53 4.26 -54.82
N GLY A 698 43.78 4.72 -54.89
CA GLY A 698 44.69 4.85 -53.74
C GLY A 698 45.67 3.69 -53.51
N PHE A 699 45.81 2.76 -54.47
CA PHE A 699 46.98 1.88 -54.53
C PHE A 699 48.23 2.68 -54.88
N GLN A 700 49.39 2.32 -54.29
CA GLN A 700 50.68 2.93 -54.63
C GLN A 700 51.40 2.07 -55.67
N GLY A 701 51.61 2.60 -56.88
CA GLY A 701 52.33 1.93 -57.97
C GLY A 701 51.76 0.55 -58.33
N ASP A 702 52.63 -0.39 -58.71
CA ASP A 702 52.25 -1.74 -59.17
C ASP A 702 51.85 -2.72 -58.03
N THR A 703 51.45 -2.22 -56.86
CA THR A 703 51.16 -3.06 -55.67
C THR A 703 50.12 -4.16 -55.97
N LEU A 704 49.08 -3.86 -56.75
CA LEU A 704 48.05 -4.85 -57.08
C LEU A 704 48.56 -5.94 -58.04
N GLN A 705 49.52 -5.62 -58.91
CA GLN A 705 50.16 -6.59 -59.80
C GLN A 705 50.98 -7.63 -59.03
N LEU A 706 51.49 -7.27 -57.85
CA LEU A 706 52.18 -8.21 -56.96
C LEU A 706 51.29 -9.37 -56.52
N ALA A 707 49.96 -9.28 -56.62
CA ALA A 707 49.07 -10.41 -56.36
C ALA A 707 49.22 -11.55 -57.39
N PHE A 708 49.64 -11.23 -58.61
CA PHE A 708 49.79 -12.17 -59.73
C PHE A 708 51.24 -12.58 -60.00
N ILE A 709 52.22 -11.97 -59.32
CA ILE A 709 53.65 -12.15 -59.62
C ILE A 709 54.12 -13.61 -59.51
N ASP A 710 53.60 -14.37 -58.54
CA ASP A 710 53.94 -15.78 -58.35
C ASP A 710 53.50 -16.62 -59.55
N LEU A 711 52.31 -16.35 -60.08
CA LEU A 711 51.74 -17.01 -61.26
C LEU A 711 52.45 -16.57 -62.54
N ARG A 712 52.73 -15.27 -62.68
CA ARG A 712 53.46 -14.69 -63.82
C ARG A 712 54.86 -15.28 -63.95
N GLN A 713 55.66 -15.27 -62.87
CA GLN A 713 57.01 -15.82 -62.92
C GLN A 713 57.01 -17.33 -63.23
N LEU A 714 56.03 -18.08 -62.73
CA LEU A 714 55.86 -19.49 -63.08
C LEU A 714 55.59 -19.62 -64.59
N LEU A 715 54.61 -18.90 -65.13
CA LEU A 715 54.30 -18.97 -66.55
C LEU A 715 55.47 -18.51 -67.44
N ASP A 716 56.18 -17.45 -67.08
CA ASP A 716 57.33 -16.94 -67.84
C ASP A 716 58.46 -17.98 -67.92
N LEU A 717 58.72 -18.73 -66.83
CA LEU A 717 59.70 -19.82 -66.82
C LEU A 717 59.36 -20.89 -67.85
N PHE A 718 58.08 -21.26 -67.96
CA PHE A 718 57.59 -22.27 -68.89
C PHE A 718 57.45 -21.75 -70.33
N MET A 719 57.09 -20.49 -70.51
CA MET A 719 56.91 -19.84 -71.83
C MET A 719 58.25 -19.56 -72.52
N VAL A 720 59.25 -19.09 -71.76
CA VAL A 720 60.62 -18.82 -72.26
C VAL A 720 61.49 -20.08 -72.22
N TRP A 721 61.11 -21.09 -71.42
CA TRP A 721 61.86 -22.34 -71.21
C TRP A 721 63.25 -22.11 -70.58
N ASP A 722 63.33 -21.17 -69.63
CA ASP A 722 64.57 -20.60 -69.09
C ASP A 722 65.10 -21.35 -67.84
N TRP A 723 65.11 -22.68 -67.91
CA TRP A 723 65.48 -23.55 -66.78
C TRP A 723 66.93 -23.40 -66.33
N SER A 724 67.84 -23.04 -67.24
CA SER A 724 69.26 -22.80 -66.93
C SER A 724 69.45 -21.63 -65.97
N THR A 725 68.75 -20.52 -66.22
CA THR A 725 68.82 -19.31 -65.40
C THR A 725 68.12 -19.53 -64.06
N TYR A 726 66.96 -20.20 -64.07
CA TYR A 726 66.25 -20.53 -62.84
C TYR A 726 67.09 -21.37 -61.86
N LEU A 727 67.73 -22.43 -62.34
CA LEU A 727 68.51 -23.33 -61.49
C LEU A 727 69.84 -22.72 -61.04
N ALA A 728 70.48 -21.88 -61.87
CA ALA A 728 71.74 -21.22 -61.53
C ALA A 728 71.57 -20.12 -60.47
N ASP A 729 70.48 -19.35 -60.58
CA ASP A 729 70.20 -18.22 -59.72
C ASP A 729 69.29 -18.60 -58.52
N TYR A 730 68.92 -19.88 -58.38
CA TYR A 730 68.02 -20.35 -57.32
C TYR A 730 68.59 -20.04 -55.93
N GLY A 731 67.78 -19.41 -55.08
CA GLY A 731 68.18 -19.00 -53.73
C GLY A 731 68.95 -17.67 -53.64
N GLN A 732 69.27 -17.02 -54.76
CA GLN A 732 69.90 -15.70 -54.76
C GLN A 732 68.84 -14.57 -54.72
N PRO A 733 69.08 -13.47 -53.98
CA PRO A 733 68.14 -12.35 -53.90
C PRO A 733 67.97 -11.58 -55.23
N THR A 734 68.88 -11.78 -56.18
CA THR A 734 68.86 -11.19 -57.54
C THR A 734 68.20 -12.11 -58.58
N SER A 735 67.62 -13.25 -58.17
CA SER A 735 67.05 -14.23 -59.08
C SER A 735 65.85 -13.67 -59.86
N LYS A 736 65.83 -13.90 -61.18
CA LYS A 736 64.72 -13.49 -62.07
C LYS A 736 63.39 -14.16 -61.70
N TYR A 737 63.42 -15.40 -61.22
CA TYR A 737 62.23 -16.20 -60.86
C TYR A 737 62.15 -16.48 -59.35
N LEU A 738 62.47 -15.46 -58.54
CA LEU A 738 62.55 -15.54 -57.08
C LEU A 738 61.29 -16.12 -56.40
N ARG A 739 60.11 -15.92 -56.98
CA ARG A 739 58.81 -16.34 -56.42
C ARG A 739 58.38 -17.73 -56.84
N VAL A 740 59.09 -18.38 -57.77
CA VAL A 740 58.74 -19.70 -58.28
C VAL A 740 59.23 -20.78 -57.32
N ASN A 741 58.31 -21.47 -56.66
CA ASN A 741 58.61 -22.60 -55.79
C ASN A 741 58.99 -23.85 -56.62
N PRO A 742 60.13 -24.53 -56.34
CA PRO A 742 60.54 -25.74 -57.06
C PRO A 742 59.51 -26.86 -57.06
N ALA A 743 58.71 -27.00 -55.99
CA ALA A 743 57.67 -28.03 -55.92
C ALA A 743 56.53 -27.76 -56.91
N THR A 744 56.12 -26.49 -57.02
CA THR A 744 55.11 -26.00 -57.96
C THR A 744 55.58 -26.14 -59.40
N ALA A 745 56.83 -25.73 -59.68
CA ALA A 745 57.44 -25.89 -61.00
C ALA A 745 57.58 -27.37 -61.39
N LEU A 746 57.99 -28.24 -60.46
CA LEU A 746 58.07 -29.68 -60.69
C LEU A 746 56.69 -30.28 -61.00
N ALA A 747 55.66 -29.94 -60.21
CA ALA A 747 54.30 -30.46 -60.41
C ALA A 747 53.73 -30.10 -61.78
N LEU A 748 53.97 -28.87 -62.27
CA LEU A 748 53.56 -28.46 -63.61
C LEU A 748 54.41 -29.15 -64.70
N LEU A 749 55.73 -29.23 -64.53
CA LEU A 749 56.63 -29.86 -65.50
C LEU A 749 56.34 -31.36 -65.68
N GLU A 750 55.92 -32.06 -64.63
CA GLU A 750 55.52 -33.48 -64.69
C GLU A 750 54.19 -33.68 -65.45
N LYS A 751 53.29 -32.70 -65.42
CA LYS A 751 52.02 -32.71 -66.15
C LYS A 751 52.20 -32.34 -67.62
N MET A 752 53.27 -31.61 -67.97
CA MET A 752 53.51 -31.23 -69.35
C MET A 752 53.82 -32.44 -70.24
N LYS A 753 53.05 -32.61 -71.32
CA LYS A 753 53.37 -33.56 -72.39
C LYS A 753 53.61 -32.84 -73.70
N ASP A 754 54.67 -33.26 -74.38
CA ASP A 754 54.89 -32.96 -75.78
C ASP A 754 53.73 -33.52 -76.62
N THR A 755 52.90 -32.62 -77.16
CA THR A 755 51.82 -32.91 -78.12
C THR A 755 52.34 -33.58 -79.40
N THR A 756 53.66 -33.58 -79.63
CA THR A 756 54.34 -34.25 -80.75
C THR A 756 54.23 -35.79 -80.69
N LYS A 757 53.80 -36.37 -79.56
CA LYS A 757 53.65 -37.83 -79.43
C LYS A 757 52.50 -38.44 -80.23
N LYS A 758 51.48 -37.66 -80.64
CA LYS A 758 50.30 -38.26 -81.30
C LYS A 758 50.43 -38.58 -82.78
N ASN A 759 51.51 -38.18 -83.48
CA ASN A 759 51.55 -38.36 -84.94
C ASN A 759 52.86 -38.84 -85.59
N ASN A 760 53.85 -39.39 -84.88
CA ASN A 760 54.97 -40.02 -85.59
C ASN A 760 55.73 -41.06 -84.77
N ILE A 761 55.63 -42.33 -85.22
CA ILE A 761 56.53 -43.45 -84.84
C ILE A 761 58.01 -43.14 -85.18
N PHE A 762 58.28 -42.04 -85.91
CA PHE A 762 59.60 -41.55 -86.29
C PHE A 762 60.24 -40.49 -85.37
N SER A 763 59.62 -40.10 -84.24
CA SER A 763 60.21 -39.12 -83.31
C SER A 763 61.52 -39.59 -82.65
N GLN A 764 61.81 -40.90 -82.67
CA GLN A 764 63.10 -41.46 -82.21
C GLN A 764 64.31 -41.04 -83.07
N PHE A 765 64.11 -40.46 -84.25
CA PHE A 765 65.18 -40.13 -85.20
C PHE A 765 65.57 -38.64 -85.27
N ARG A 766 64.94 -37.75 -84.48
CA ARG A 766 65.31 -36.32 -84.45
C ARG A 766 66.19 -36.01 -83.23
N LYS A 767 67.45 -35.63 -83.47
CA LYS A 767 68.45 -35.28 -82.44
C LYS A 767 67.95 -34.18 -81.48
N ASN A 768 67.23 -33.18 -81.99
CA ASN A 768 66.67 -32.08 -81.20
C ASN A 768 65.59 -32.52 -80.19
N ASP A 769 64.73 -33.48 -80.53
CA ASP A 769 63.67 -33.94 -79.62
C ASP A 769 64.26 -34.81 -78.50
N ARG A 770 65.29 -35.60 -78.80
CA ARG A 770 66.03 -36.40 -77.82
C ARG A 770 66.83 -35.55 -76.84
N ASP A 771 67.43 -34.46 -77.31
CA ASP A 771 68.19 -33.53 -76.47
C ASP A 771 67.25 -32.70 -75.57
N LYS A 772 66.07 -32.30 -76.06
CA LYS A 772 65.01 -31.68 -75.24
C LYS A 772 64.48 -32.63 -74.16
N GLN A 773 64.25 -33.90 -74.49
CA GLN A 773 63.75 -34.88 -73.52
C GLN A 773 64.79 -35.19 -72.43
N LYS A 774 66.08 -35.27 -72.78
CA LYS A 774 67.18 -35.37 -71.80
C LYS A 774 67.29 -34.12 -70.91
N LEU A 775 67.07 -32.93 -71.47
CA LEU A 775 67.05 -31.69 -70.71
C LEU A 775 65.92 -31.69 -69.68
N ILE A 776 64.70 -32.08 -70.07
CA ILE A 776 63.55 -32.24 -69.16
C ILE A 776 63.87 -33.24 -68.04
N GLU A 777 64.40 -34.42 -68.37
CA GLU A 777 64.77 -35.43 -67.37
C GLU A 777 65.85 -34.93 -66.39
N THR A 778 66.78 -34.11 -66.87
CA THR A 778 67.84 -33.52 -66.04
C THR A 778 67.27 -32.46 -65.10
N VAL A 779 66.43 -31.56 -65.63
CA VAL A 779 65.74 -30.53 -64.86
C VAL A 779 64.83 -31.16 -63.79
N VAL A 780 64.04 -32.17 -64.13
CA VAL A 780 63.18 -32.90 -63.18
C VAL A 780 64.01 -33.52 -62.05
N LYS A 781 65.17 -34.14 -62.34
CA LYS A 781 66.06 -34.69 -61.31
C LYS A 781 66.61 -33.60 -60.39
N GLN A 782 67.04 -32.47 -60.95
CA GLN A 782 67.55 -31.34 -60.19
C GLN A 782 66.47 -30.69 -59.32
N LEU A 783 65.25 -30.51 -59.85
CA LEU A 783 64.11 -30.01 -59.08
C LEU A 783 63.70 -30.96 -57.95
N ARG A 784 63.64 -32.27 -58.18
CA ARG A 784 63.39 -33.26 -57.11
C ARG A 784 64.45 -33.19 -56.01
N SER A 785 65.72 -33.00 -56.37
CA SER A 785 66.80 -32.81 -55.40
C SER A 785 66.60 -31.55 -54.56
N LEU A 786 66.18 -30.44 -55.17
CA LEU A 786 65.88 -29.19 -54.47
C LEU A 786 64.67 -29.32 -53.55
N VAL A 787 63.58 -29.94 -54.00
CA VAL A 787 62.36 -30.18 -53.21
C VAL A 787 62.63 -31.10 -52.01
N ASN A 788 63.37 -32.18 -52.22
CA ASN A 788 63.73 -33.11 -51.14
C ASN A 788 64.68 -32.47 -50.11
N GLY A 789 65.57 -31.56 -50.55
CA GLY A 789 66.44 -30.79 -49.66
C GLY A 789 65.73 -29.67 -48.88
N MET A 790 64.53 -29.26 -49.30
CA MET A 790 63.67 -28.31 -48.57
C MET A 790 62.78 -28.98 -47.50
N SER A 791 62.66 -30.31 -47.52
CA SER A 791 61.79 -31.10 -46.62
C SER A 791 62.53 -31.65 -45.39
N SER A 792 63.77 -31.21 -45.16
CA SER A 792 64.69 -31.65 -44.10
C SER A 792 65.17 -30.51 -43.23
#